data_AF-A0A1H5WSQ1-F1
#
_entry.id   AF-A0A1H5WSQ1-F1
#
_cell.length_a   1.000
_cell.length_b   1.000
_cell.length_c   1.000
_cell.angle_alpha   90.00
_cell.angle_beta   90.00
_cell.angle_gamma   90.00
#
_symmetry.space_group_name_H-M   'P 1'
#
loop_
_entity.id
_entity.type
_entity.pdbx_description
1 polymer ?
#
loop_
_entity_poly.entity_id
_entity_poly.type
_entity_poly.pdbx_seq_one_letter_code
_entity_poly.pdbx_strand_id
1 'polypeptide(L)'
;MYKKLLAKVTATAMVITMVATFGFTSFAAEEESIESSVSENAITPEKNMAYYSTNEDDHKVIEGDVVEEGYYAVEALGDDEVKVNGSVEGKVQAYLGGTVEVTGDVTSNGHESLLDSTDLIIGADPRNGLVTAADEGSSVKVGGNVDGSRIITKSEENISGSHTTHYVDDKATTITEYDTKTITGGASAGVYVAEGADVDVEGNVVGGRTGAYVRGESTLTVGGNVVSNGQETIESGTEYVNGEGASFTRHVKIVDGKEDVTYTVDEGSTGVPAVNQKSFDSHGIYTDGNGKIVVEGDVTGQQYGITIANDEDGKAGSIVVLGTIKGEKYGLNLAGANSMSKYVEDNSTGESYAVRAQKGGEKLAKEMPQITVYAVEGAKAISDGKLGTRYVEGIGEIPYRVECYEGFKNVYDSVVSAINYIIKQDDKSNADYSITVDKDTSKQEINGKEYFTTKINQAFAVAAKLPEGYTISGGENVTVVDNGNGTFSLTLNNVKGGINLKAVLRPVSTGDNSSSGGNDYEVVVEEVTQTAPTPTQPGALVITSTSGQANAASNPEQAALVAAISGEKPAQTISFSVGKVTPQQYKEAVINNVASVPANGALNLVTDKPSVIDYKMVEALSARSDIDVNVVFNYGGKRYKVVIPAGYDMKSLLDKNGYCGFLRLLAVLGGETI
;
A
#
# COMPACT_ATOMS: atom_id res chain seq x y z
N MET A 1 28.43 46.04 -8.60
CA MET A 1 29.16 45.01 -7.84
C MET A 1 28.16 44.18 -7.03
N TYR A 2 27.17 43.45 -7.56
CA TYR A 2 27.13 42.42 -8.61
C TYR A 2 28.36 41.50 -8.70
N LYS A 3 28.10 40.20 -8.54
CA LYS A 3 29.00 39.03 -8.50
C LYS A 3 29.67 38.74 -7.16
N LYS A 4 29.01 37.91 -6.33
CA LYS A 4 29.58 36.77 -5.55
C LYS A 4 28.64 36.34 -4.41
N LEU A 5 27.47 35.75 -4.73
CA LEU A 5 26.78 34.82 -3.83
C LEU A 5 25.64 34.05 -4.54
N LEU A 6 25.93 33.43 -5.70
CA LEU A 6 24.97 32.54 -6.37
C LEU A 6 25.66 31.31 -7.00
N ALA A 7 26.65 30.74 -6.30
CA ALA A 7 27.52 29.69 -6.84
C ALA A 7 27.84 28.55 -5.86
N LYS A 8 26.95 28.21 -4.90
CA LYS A 8 27.17 27.09 -3.97
C LYS A 8 25.94 26.23 -3.62
N VAL A 9 24.92 26.15 -4.49
CA VAL A 9 23.83 25.15 -4.35
C VAL A 9 23.57 24.38 -5.66
N THR A 10 24.50 24.36 -6.60
CA THR A 10 24.36 23.57 -7.84
C THR A 10 25.65 22.82 -8.15
N ALA A 11 26.01 21.84 -7.30
CA ALA A 11 27.10 20.90 -7.57
C ALA A 11 27.08 19.68 -6.61
N THR A 12 26.01 18.88 -6.61
CA THR A 12 26.10 17.44 -6.27
C THR A 12 25.00 16.67 -7.02
N ALA A 13 25.15 16.57 -8.34
CA ALA A 13 24.57 15.51 -9.18
C ALA A 13 25.44 15.44 -10.43
N MET A 14 26.55 14.72 -10.29
CA MET A 14 27.56 14.51 -11.32
C MET A 14 26.98 13.71 -12.49
N VAL A 15 27.07 14.32 -13.67
CA VAL A 15 27.33 13.65 -14.95
C VAL A 15 28.56 12.73 -14.81
N ILE A 16 28.54 11.54 -15.40
CA ILE A 16 29.55 11.05 -16.36
C ILE A 16 29.03 9.76 -16.99
N THR A 17 28.49 9.92 -18.20
CA THR A 17 28.60 8.93 -19.27
C THR A 17 30.06 8.97 -19.74
N MET A 18 30.81 7.88 -19.57
CA MET A 18 32.06 7.66 -20.30
C MET A 18 32.15 6.20 -20.73
N VAL A 19 31.91 6.03 -22.02
CA VAL A 19 32.51 5.08 -22.96
C VAL A 19 33.62 4.20 -22.33
N ALA A 20 33.37 2.90 -22.31
CA ALA A 20 34.41 1.88 -22.40
C ALA A 20 34.01 0.90 -23.52
N THR A 21 34.36 1.28 -24.74
CA THR A 21 34.61 0.34 -25.84
C THR A 21 35.66 -0.68 -25.39
N PHE A 22 35.24 -1.93 -25.20
CA PHE A 22 36.12 -3.09 -25.33
C PHE A 22 35.64 -3.89 -26.53
N GLY A 23 36.44 -3.85 -27.60
CA GLY A 23 36.26 -4.71 -28.74
C GLY A 23 36.57 -6.15 -28.36
N PHE A 24 35.62 -7.04 -28.61
CA PHE A 24 35.92 -8.40 -29.01
C PHE A 24 35.43 -8.54 -30.45
N THR A 25 36.39 -8.64 -31.35
CA THR A 25 36.20 -9.24 -32.66
C THR A 25 35.85 -10.72 -32.44
N SER A 26 34.60 -11.11 -32.63
CA SER A 26 34.26 -12.50 -32.93
C SER A 26 34.13 -12.66 -34.44
N PHE A 27 34.83 -13.69 -34.91
CA PHE A 27 34.99 -14.04 -36.31
C PHE A 27 33.66 -14.38 -36.96
N ALA A 28 33.56 -14.02 -38.25
CA ALA A 28 32.62 -14.62 -39.18
C ALA A 28 32.71 -16.15 -39.13
N ALA A 29 31.55 -16.78 -38.94
CA ALA A 29 31.28 -18.09 -39.51
C ALA A 29 30.05 -17.89 -40.41
N GLU A 30 30.30 -17.85 -41.72
CA GLU A 30 29.27 -18.09 -42.73
C GLU A 30 28.72 -19.50 -42.49
N GLU A 31 27.41 -19.67 -42.36
CA GLU A 31 26.71 -20.85 -42.87
C GLU A 31 25.20 -20.59 -43.04
N GLU A 32 24.81 -20.67 -44.31
CA GLU A 32 23.49 -20.78 -44.97
C GLU A 32 22.23 -20.17 -44.32
N SER A 33 21.81 -19.06 -44.90
CA SER A 33 20.40 -18.64 -44.93
C SER A 33 19.56 -19.66 -45.70
N ILE A 34 18.60 -20.30 -45.02
CA ILE A 34 17.53 -21.04 -45.68
C ILE A 34 16.44 -20.03 -46.05
N GLU A 35 16.40 -19.63 -47.32
CA GLU A 35 15.21 -19.06 -47.93
C GLU A 35 14.16 -20.18 -48.07
N SER A 36 12.97 -20.01 -47.48
CA SER A 36 11.79 -20.80 -47.88
C SER A 36 10.62 -19.88 -48.23
N SER A 37 10.10 -20.13 -49.42
CA SER A 37 9.10 -19.36 -50.16
C SER A 37 7.73 -19.29 -49.49
N VAL A 38 7.19 -18.07 -49.41
CA VAL A 38 5.78 -17.75 -49.07
C VAL A 38 4.89 -18.02 -50.29
N SER A 39 3.77 -18.73 -50.13
CA SER A 39 2.72 -18.81 -51.16
C SER A 39 1.67 -17.71 -50.93
N GLU A 40 1.48 -16.86 -51.93
CA GLU A 40 0.51 -15.77 -51.96
C GLU A 40 -0.95 -16.24 -51.90
N ASN A 41 -1.76 -15.64 -51.01
CA ASN A 41 -3.00 -14.96 -51.40
C ASN A 41 -3.67 -14.17 -50.25
N ALA A 42 -3.81 -12.85 -50.46
CA ALA A 42 -4.70 -11.87 -49.83
C ALA A 42 -4.61 -11.69 -48.29
N ILE A 43 -4.09 -10.60 -47.73
CA ILE A 43 -4.49 -9.18 -47.84
C ILE A 43 -3.24 -8.31 -47.53
N THR A 44 -3.14 -7.12 -48.13
CA THR A 44 -2.00 -6.19 -48.12
C THR A 44 -1.30 -5.96 -46.76
N PRO A 45 0.01 -6.31 -46.62
CA PRO A 45 0.80 -6.00 -45.43
C PRO A 45 1.77 -4.83 -45.68
N GLU A 46 1.63 -3.73 -44.93
CA GLU A 46 2.71 -2.75 -44.79
C GLU A 46 3.63 -3.17 -43.64
N LYS A 47 4.74 -3.81 -44.05
CA LYS A 47 6.12 -3.78 -43.53
C LYS A 47 6.39 -3.89 -42.01
N ASN A 48 7.19 -4.94 -41.75
CA ASN A 48 7.91 -5.32 -40.54
C ASN A 48 7.02 -5.97 -39.48
N MET A 49 6.67 -7.24 -39.72
CA MET A 49 6.11 -8.13 -38.71
C MET A 49 7.04 -9.33 -38.59
N ALA A 50 7.63 -9.56 -37.42
CA ALA A 50 7.97 -10.91 -36.96
C ALA A 50 6.68 -11.63 -36.54
N TYR A 51 5.75 -11.80 -37.49
CA TYR A 51 4.57 -12.62 -37.28
C TYR A 51 5.00 -14.08 -37.30
N TYR A 52 5.00 -14.72 -36.13
CA TYR A 52 5.35 -16.13 -35.98
C TYR A 52 4.13 -16.98 -35.63
N SER A 53 3.03 -16.84 -36.37
CA SER A 53 1.94 -17.83 -36.35
C SER A 53 2.35 -19.03 -37.21
N THR A 54 2.20 -20.24 -36.67
CA THR A 54 2.33 -21.46 -37.45
C THR A 54 0.94 -21.90 -37.87
N ASN A 55 0.53 -21.62 -39.10
CA ASN A 55 -0.56 -22.42 -39.66
C ASN A 55 0.05 -23.80 -39.97
N GLU A 56 -0.31 -24.82 -39.18
CA GLU A 56 0.03 -26.25 -39.26
C GLU A 56 1.11 -26.72 -38.27
N ASP A 57 0.71 -27.42 -37.18
CA ASP A 57 1.45 -28.39 -36.33
C ASP A 57 2.99 -28.26 -36.21
N ASP A 58 3.54 -27.05 -36.20
CA ASP A 58 4.98 -26.80 -36.27
C ASP A 58 5.49 -26.23 -34.93
N HIS A 59 6.28 -27.03 -34.21
CA HIS A 59 7.03 -26.54 -33.04
C HIS A 59 8.12 -25.57 -33.48
N LYS A 60 8.06 -24.32 -33.03
CA LYS A 60 9.03 -23.27 -33.39
C LYS A 60 9.94 -22.91 -32.22
N VAL A 61 11.25 -23.05 -32.41
CA VAL A 61 12.26 -22.59 -31.44
C VAL A 61 13.03 -21.41 -32.02
N ILE A 62 13.02 -20.29 -31.31
CA ILE A 62 13.74 -19.06 -31.63
C ILE A 62 14.91 -18.93 -30.65
N GLU A 63 16.13 -18.91 -31.18
CA GLU A 63 17.34 -18.69 -30.37
C GLU A 63 17.66 -17.19 -30.28
N GLY A 64 17.79 -16.67 -29.05
CA GLY A 64 18.10 -15.27 -28.78
C GLY A 64 16.87 -14.38 -28.56
N ASP A 65 17.13 -13.08 -28.48
CA ASP A 65 16.10 -12.07 -28.16
C ASP A 65 15.22 -11.74 -29.36
N VAL A 66 13.93 -11.48 -29.10
CA VAL A 66 12.95 -11.01 -30.08
C VAL A 66 12.61 -9.55 -29.78
N VAL A 67 12.78 -8.66 -30.76
CA VAL A 67 12.43 -7.24 -30.64
C VAL A 67 11.53 -6.88 -31.81
N GLU A 68 10.33 -6.38 -31.53
CA GLU A 68 9.34 -6.04 -32.56
C GLU A 68 8.78 -4.63 -32.31
N GLU A 69 8.67 -3.83 -33.38
CA GLU A 69 8.11 -2.47 -33.32
C GLU A 69 6.58 -2.48 -33.50
N GLY A 70 6.04 -3.54 -34.10
CA GLY A 70 4.61 -3.76 -34.30
C GLY A 70 3.85 -4.21 -33.05
N TYR A 71 2.58 -4.57 -33.23
CA TYR A 71 1.72 -4.93 -32.11
C TYR A 71 2.10 -6.28 -31.46
N TYR A 72 2.32 -7.32 -32.26
CA TYR A 72 2.61 -8.67 -31.79
C TYR A 72 4.07 -9.04 -32.03
N ALA A 73 4.80 -9.39 -30.97
CA ALA A 73 6.15 -9.92 -31.09
C ALA A 73 6.17 -11.45 -31.20
N VAL A 74 5.31 -12.13 -30.44
CA VAL A 74 5.18 -13.60 -30.44
C VAL A 74 3.71 -13.97 -30.29
N GLU A 75 3.22 -14.85 -31.15
CA GLU A 75 1.85 -15.36 -31.11
C GLU A 75 1.85 -16.87 -31.40
N ALA A 76 1.11 -17.65 -30.61
CA ALA A 76 0.79 -19.06 -30.89
C ALA A 76 -0.75 -19.23 -30.95
N LEU A 77 -1.25 -19.90 -31.99
CA LEU A 77 -2.68 -20.13 -32.21
C LEU A 77 -2.97 -21.62 -32.38
N GLY A 78 -4.09 -22.13 -31.88
CA GLY A 78 -4.43 -23.55 -32.12
C GLY A 78 -3.50 -24.47 -31.34
N ASP A 79 -3.00 -25.53 -31.96
CA ASP A 79 -2.06 -26.47 -31.31
C ASP A 79 -0.58 -26.04 -31.42
N ASP A 80 -0.33 -24.78 -31.78
CA ASP A 80 1.01 -24.22 -31.98
C ASP A 80 1.84 -24.15 -30.69
N GLU A 81 3.14 -24.45 -30.80
CA GLU A 81 4.10 -24.25 -29.72
C GLU A 81 5.26 -23.34 -30.18
N VAL A 82 5.42 -22.20 -29.52
CA VAL A 82 6.52 -21.26 -29.78
C VAL A 82 7.41 -21.13 -28.55
N LYS A 83 8.70 -21.44 -28.70
CA LYS A 83 9.71 -21.26 -27.67
C LYS A 83 10.71 -20.18 -28.06
N VAL A 84 10.96 -19.22 -27.17
CA VAL A 84 11.98 -18.18 -27.29
C VAL A 84 13.04 -18.37 -26.22
N ASN A 85 14.25 -18.77 -26.64
CA ASN A 85 15.43 -18.90 -25.79
C ASN A 85 16.15 -17.53 -25.64
N GLY A 86 15.42 -16.55 -25.12
CA GLY A 86 15.86 -15.17 -24.93
C GLY A 86 14.76 -14.31 -24.32
N SER A 87 14.93 -13.00 -24.37
CA SER A 87 13.93 -12.01 -23.95
C SER A 87 13.07 -11.55 -25.13
N VAL A 88 11.89 -11.01 -24.84
CA VAL A 88 10.97 -10.44 -25.84
C VAL A 88 10.69 -8.97 -25.52
N GLU A 89 10.85 -8.07 -26.48
CA GLU A 89 10.35 -6.69 -26.44
C GLU A 89 9.13 -6.57 -27.37
N GLY A 90 7.93 -6.51 -26.78
CA GLY A 90 6.63 -6.49 -27.46
C GLY A 90 5.63 -7.50 -26.91
N LYS A 91 4.42 -7.56 -27.49
CA LYS A 91 3.32 -8.42 -26.98
C LYS A 91 3.61 -9.89 -27.23
N VAL A 92 3.40 -10.72 -26.20
CA VAL A 92 3.43 -12.18 -26.26
C VAL A 92 2.01 -12.72 -26.05
N GLN A 93 1.58 -13.63 -26.92
CA GLN A 93 0.19 -14.05 -26.98
C GLN A 93 0.03 -15.55 -27.29
N ALA A 94 -0.92 -16.20 -26.62
CA ALA A 94 -1.37 -17.56 -26.89
C ALA A 94 -2.91 -17.62 -26.93
N TYR A 95 -3.49 -18.22 -27.97
CA TYR A 95 -4.94 -18.39 -28.14
C TYR A 95 -5.30 -19.78 -28.69
N LEU A 96 -6.55 -20.21 -28.47
CA LEU A 96 -7.13 -21.42 -29.06
C LEU A 96 -6.34 -22.72 -28.80
N GLY A 97 -5.65 -22.84 -27.67
CA GLY A 97 -4.81 -23.99 -27.32
C GLY A 97 -3.29 -23.73 -27.44
N GLY A 98 -2.91 -22.55 -27.95
CA GLY A 98 -1.52 -22.27 -28.31
C GLY A 98 -0.63 -22.20 -27.07
N THR A 99 0.65 -22.48 -27.22
CA THR A 99 1.62 -22.44 -26.12
C THR A 99 2.82 -21.59 -26.47
N VAL A 100 3.17 -20.66 -25.57
CA VAL A 100 4.40 -19.87 -25.69
C VAL A 100 5.29 -20.04 -24.46
N GLU A 101 6.58 -20.33 -24.66
CA GLU A 101 7.59 -20.35 -23.61
C GLU A 101 8.68 -19.30 -23.91
N VAL A 102 8.89 -18.35 -23.00
CA VAL A 102 9.97 -17.36 -23.07
C VAL A 102 10.92 -17.60 -21.91
N THR A 103 12.20 -17.86 -22.16
CA THR A 103 13.17 -18.12 -21.08
C THR A 103 13.64 -16.86 -20.36
N GLY A 104 13.56 -15.70 -21.02
CA GLY A 104 13.99 -14.39 -20.51
C GLY A 104 12.84 -13.50 -20.05
N ASP A 105 13.07 -12.19 -20.08
CA ASP A 105 12.09 -11.17 -19.72
C ASP A 105 11.14 -10.86 -20.90
N VAL A 106 9.92 -10.41 -20.61
CA VAL A 106 9.01 -9.80 -21.59
C VAL A 106 8.82 -8.34 -21.23
N THR A 107 9.17 -7.42 -22.13
CA THR A 107 9.12 -5.97 -21.88
C THR A 107 8.28 -5.25 -22.94
N SER A 108 7.63 -4.16 -22.55
CA SER A 108 6.82 -3.37 -23.47
C SER A 108 7.68 -2.63 -24.52
N ASN A 109 7.31 -2.78 -25.79
CA ASN A 109 7.87 -1.99 -26.90
C ASN A 109 7.28 -0.57 -26.99
N GLY A 110 6.27 -0.26 -26.15
CA GLY A 110 5.62 1.05 -26.09
C GLY A 110 4.57 1.28 -27.17
N HIS A 111 4.11 0.23 -27.86
CA HIS A 111 3.09 0.35 -28.90
C HIS A 111 1.71 0.72 -28.33
N GLU A 112 1.00 1.66 -28.96
CA GLU A 112 -0.23 2.27 -28.42
C GLU A 112 -1.38 1.30 -28.18
N SER A 113 -1.45 0.18 -28.89
CA SER A 113 -2.47 -0.85 -28.69
C SER A 113 -2.29 -1.68 -27.41
N LEU A 114 -1.16 -1.55 -26.72
CA LEU A 114 -1.02 -2.04 -25.34
C LEU A 114 -1.81 -1.17 -24.36
N LEU A 115 -2.19 0.05 -24.73
CA LEU A 115 -3.19 0.81 -23.99
C LEU A 115 -4.59 0.31 -24.35
N ASP A 116 -5.46 0.35 -23.35
CA ASP A 116 -6.88 0.17 -23.55
C ASP A 116 -7.43 1.34 -24.37
N SER A 117 -7.76 1.11 -25.63
CA SER A 117 -8.44 2.09 -26.47
C SER A 117 -9.94 1.81 -26.50
N THR A 118 -10.62 2.54 -25.62
CA THR A 118 -11.97 3.11 -25.81
C THR A 118 -13.07 2.18 -26.34
N ASP A 119 -13.97 1.76 -25.42
CA ASP A 119 -15.39 2.13 -25.56
C ASP A 119 -16.38 1.75 -24.42
N LEU A 120 -15.99 1.24 -23.24
CA LEU A 120 -17.01 0.98 -22.21
C LEU A 120 -16.58 1.30 -20.77
N ILE A 121 -17.40 2.16 -20.14
CA ILE A 121 -18.10 1.91 -18.87
C ILE A 121 -17.59 0.66 -18.15
N ILE A 122 -17.10 0.81 -16.91
CA ILE A 122 -17.00 -0.23 -15.86
C ILE A 122 -17.53 -1.60 -16.35
N GLY A 123 -16.66 -2.42 -16.97
CA GLY A 123 -17.07 -3.72 -17.56
C GLY A 123 -16.59 -4.07 -18.99
N ALA A 124 -15.79 -3.23 -19.67
CA ALA A 124 -15.11 -3.66 -20.91
C ALA A 124 -13.90 -4.56 -20.59
N ASP A 125 -13.80 -5.70 -21.27
CA ASP A 125 -12.75 -6.70 -21.09
C ASP A 125 -11.41 -6.22 -21.69
N PRO A 126 -10.38 -5.91 -20.87
CA PRO A 126 -9.09 -5.46 -21.35
C PRO A 126 -8.29 -6.66 -21.87
N ARG A 127 -8.67 -7.20 -23.03
CA ARG A 127 -7.97 -8.29 -23.75
C ARG A 127 -6.52 -7.95 -24.17
N ASN A 128 -5.95 -6.86 -23.67
CA ASN A 128 -4.67 -6.28 -24.07
C ASN A 128 -3.66 -6.32 -22.91
N GLY A 129 -3.25 -7.53 -22.51
CA GLY A 129 -2.06 -7.72 -21.67
C GLY A 129 -0.78 -7.70 -22.49
N LEU A 130 0.35 -7.29 -21.91
CA LEU A 130 1.67 -7.46 -22.53
C LEU A 130 1.96 -8.95 -22.76
N VAL A 131 1.63 -9.78 -21.78
CA VAL A 131 1.52 -11.23 -21.90
C VAL A 131 0.05 -11.62 -21.85
N THR A 132 -0.43 -12.36 -22.85
CA THR A 132 -1.84 -12.74 -22.99
C THR A 132 -1.98 -14.24 -23.24
N ALA A 133 -2.81 -14.92 -22.46
CA ALA A 133 -3.28 -16.27 -22.78
C ALA A 133 -4.81 -16.32 -22.65
N ALA A 134 -5.50 -16.86 -23.65
CA ALA A 134 -6.96 -17.01 -23.59
C ALA A 134 -7.41 -18.26 -24.36
N ASP A 135 -8.61 -18.74 -24.05
CA ASP A 135 -9.17 -20.05 -24.41
C ASP A 135 -8.57 -21.24 -23.66
N GLU A 136 -9.40 -22.28 -23.51
CA GLU A 136 -9.03 -23.53 -22.84
C GLU A 136 -7.83 -24.18 -23.54
N GLY A 137 -6.81 -24.53 -22.75
CA GLY A 137 -5.59 -25.17 -23.23
C GLY A 137 -4.47 -24.21 -23.64
N SER A 138 -4.77 -22.91 -23.83
CA SER A 138 -3.72 -21.93 -24.13
C SER A 138 -2.82 -21.69 -22.93
N SER A 139 -1.51 -21.55 -23.17
CA SER A 139 -0.56 -21.29 -22.09
C SER A 139 0.59 -20.35 -22.46
N VAL A 140 1.03 -19.54 -21.50
CA VAL A 140 2.27 -18.76 -21.62
C VAL A 140 3.14 -18.95 -20.38
N LYS A 141 4.40 -19.33 -20.59
CA LYS A 141 5.42 -19.38 -19.55
C LYS A 141 6.51 -18.33 -19.79
N VAL A 142 6.86 -17.57 -18.76
CA VAL A 142 7.93 -16.57 -18.76
C VAL A 142 8.93 -16.87 -17.64
N GLY A 143 10.19 -17.14 -18.00
CA GLY A 143 11.28 -17.42 -17.05
C GLY A 143 11.84 -16.18 -16.35
N GLY A 144 11.56 -14.98 -16.89
CA GLY A 144 11.95 -13.70 -16.31
C GLY A 144 10.78 -12.89 -15.77
N ASN A 145 10.90 -11.57 -15.87
CA ASN A 145 9.90 -10.59 -15.49
C ASN A 145 9.01 -10.23 -16.69
N VAL A 146 7.80 -9.77 -16.41
CA VAL A 146 6.92 -9.09 -17.36
C VAL A 146 6.88 -7.62 -17.00
N ASP A 147 7.45 -6.75 -17.82
CA ASP A 147 7.56 -5.31 -17.56
C ASP A 147 6.77 -4.48 -18.61
N GLY A 148 5.52 -4.20 -18.28
CA GLY A 148 4.64 -3.28 -18.98
C GLY A 148 4.76 -1.82 -18.55
N SER A 149 5.79 -1.42 -17.80
CA SER A 149 5.88 -0.08 -17.19
C SER A 149 6.24 1.06 -18.15
N ARG A 150 6.73 0.74 -19.35
CA ARG A 150 7.08 1.74 -20.37
C ARG A 150 5.90 2.66 -20.64
N ILE A 151 6.11 3.97 -20.53
CA ILE A 151 5.06 4.97 -20.70
C ILE A 151 4.62 5.01 -22.17
N ILE A 152 3.31 4.89 -22.36
CA ILE A 152 2.59 5.00 -23.63
C ILE A 152 1.59 6.13 -23.47
N THR A 153 1.43 6.95 -24.51
CA THR A 153 0.40 7.99 -24.56
C THR A 153 -0.39 7.83 -25.84
N LYS A 154 -1.71 7.65 -25.72
CA LYS A 154 -2.64 7.62 -26.85
C LYS A 154 -3.62 8.79 -26.72
N SER A 155 -3.85 9.51 -27.81
CA SER A 155 -4.84 10.58 -27.87
C SER A 155 -5.84 10.28 -28.97
N GLU A 156 -7.12 10.33 -28.64
CA GLU A 156 -8.21 10.09 -29.57
C GLU A 156 -9.12 11.31 -29.65
N GLU A 157 -9.52 11.66 -30.87
CA GLU A 157 -10.59 12.64 -31.07
C GLU A 157 -11.91 12.00 -30.60
N ASN A 158 -12.60 12.68 -29.69
CA ASN A 158 -13.83 12.18 -29.09
C ASN A 158 -14.99 12.50 -30.04
N ILE A 159 -15.25 11.60 -31.01
CA ILE A 159 -16.26 11.81 -32.07
C ILE A 159 -17.70 11.86 -31.49
N SER A 160 -17.91 11.37 -30.26
CA SER A 160 -19.25 11.21 -29.66
C SER A 160 -19.73 12.37 -28.79
N GLY A 161 -19.43 13.63 -29.13
CA GLY A 161 -20.14 14.81 -28.59
C GLY A 161 -20.41 14.82 -27.08
N SER A 162 -19.51 14.27 -26.27
CA SER A 162 -19.69 14.23 -24.82
C SER A 162 -19.68 15.67 -24.33
N HIS A 163 -20.79 16.11 -23.77
CA HIS A 163 -20.90 17.46 -23.23
C HIS A 163 -21.61 17.47 -21.89
N THR A 164 -21.14 18.31 -20.99
CA THR A 164 -21.83 18.59 -19.73
C THR A 164 -22.59 19.90 -19.87
N THR A 165 -23.87 19.93 -19.51
CA THR A 165 -24.68 21.16 -19.48
C THR A 165 -25.08 21.49 -18.06
N HIS A 166 -24.74 22.69 -17.61
CA HIS A 166 -25.19 23.22 -16.31
C HIS A 166 -26.40 24.12 -16.49
N TYR A 167 -27.38 23.98 -15.60
CA TYR A 167 -28.66 24.69 -15.67
C TYR A 167 -28.91 25.56 -14.45
N VAL A 168 -29.47 26.75 -14.67
CA VAL A 168 -30.08 27.59 -13.64
C VAL A 168 -31.44 28.06 -14.15
N ASP A 169 -32.50 27.80 -13.38
CA ASP A 169 -33.90 28.15 -13.73
C ASP A 169 -34.31 27.67 -15.15
N ASP A 170 -34.05 26.38 -15.46
CA ASP A 170 -34.32 25.75 -16.76
C ASP A 170 -33.63 26.42 -17.96
N LYS A 171 -32.50 27.10 -17.72
CA LYS A 171 -31.64 27.69 -18.76
C LYS A 171 -30.23 27.17 -18.65
N ALA A 172 -29.64 26.76 -19.77
CA ALA A 172 -28.23 26.43 -19.82
C ALA A 172 -27.37 27.66 -19.53
N THR A 173 -26.50 27.57 -18.52
CA THR A 173 -25.52 28.59 -18.15
C THR A 173 -24.14 28.26 -18.68
N THR A 174 -23.81 26.97 -18.77
CA THR A 174 -22.52 26.49 -19.26
C THR A 174 -22.72 25.21 -20.07
N ILE A 175 -22.04 25.10 -21.21
CA ILE A 175 -21.91 23.86 -21.98
C ILE A 175 -20.41 23.61 -22.12
N THR A 176 -19.96 22.42 -21.74
CA THR A 176 -18.56 22.01 -21.96
C THR A 176 -18.55 20.88 -22.97
N GLU A 177 -17.88 21.06 -24.10
CA GLU A 177 -17.72 20.07 -25.17
C GLU A 177 -16.32 19.44 -25.03
N TYR A 178 -16.23 18.10 -25.04
CA TYR A 178 -14.95 17.39 -24.97
C TYR A 178 -14.52 16.89 -26.33
N ASP A 179 -13.38 17.38 -26.80
CA ASP A 179 -12.87 17.14 -28.15
C ASP A 179 -11.85 16.00 -28.18
N THR A 180 -11.16 15.77 -27.07
CA THR A 180 -10.03 14.83 -27.00
C THR A 180 -10.07 14.00 -25.73
N LYS A 181 -9.73 12.72 -25.87
CA LYS A 181 -9.47 11.81 -24.75
C LYS A 181 -8.03 11.34 -24.84
N THR A 182 -7.24 11.67 -23.82
CA THR A 182 -5.83 11.27 -23.73
C THR A 182 -5.65 10.25 -22.62
N ILE A 183 -5.02 9.13 -22.95
CA ILE A 183 -4.71 8.04 -22.03
C ILE A 183 -3.18 7.97 -21.91
N THR A 184 -2.66 7.94 -20.69
CA THR A 184 -1.21 7.85 -20.43
C THR A 184 -0.93 6.87 -19.30
N GLY A 185 0.04 5.96 -19.50
CA GLY A 185 0.45 4.97 -18.50
C GLY A 185 1.31 3.86 -19.11
N GLY A 186 1.51 2.77 -18.37
CA GLY A 186 2.07 1.54 -18.91
C GLY A 186 1.06 0.75 -19.75
N ALA A 187 1.42 -0.46 -20.18
CA ALA A 187 0.48 -1.40 -20.81
C ALA A 187 -0.75 -1.62 -19.92
N SER A 188 -1.95 -1.76 -20.50
CA SER A 188 -3.21 -1.87 -19.75
C SER A 188 -3.15 -2.98 -18.71
N ALA A 189 -2.67 -4.17 -19.09
CA ALA A 189 -2.29 -5.21 -18.16
C ALA A 189 -0.84 -5.68 -18.40
N GLY A 190 -0.12 -6.03 -17.34
CA GLY A 190 1.12 -6.79 -17.47
C GLY A 190 0.82 -8.20 -18.00
N VAL A 191 -0.07 -8.91 -17.30
CA VAL A 191 -0.58 -10.22 -17.71
C VAL A 191 -2.09 -10.18 -17.87
N TYR A 192 -2.60 -10.80 -18.93
CA TYR A 192 -4.00 -11.12 -19.13
C TYR A 192 -4.17 -12.63 -19.29
N VAL A 193 -5.03 -13.24 -18.48
CA VAL A 193 -5.38 -14.65 -18.62
C VAL A 193 -6.89 -14.86 -18.48
N ALA A 194 -7.50 -15.56 -19.43
CA ALA A 194 -8.94 -15.75 -19.47
C ALA A 194 -9.36 -17.10 -20.05
N GLU A 195 -10.64 -17.43 -19.87
CA GLU A 195 -11.32 -18.52 -20.58
C GLU A 195 -10.70 -19.92 -20.41
N GLY A 196 -10.05 -20.18 -19.27
CA GLY A 196 -9.47 -21.49 -18.95
C GLY A 196 -8.00 -21.65 -19.37
N ALA A 197 -7.34 -20.55 -19.71
CA ALA A 197 -5.92 -20.52 -20.04
C ALA A 197 -5.02 -20.48 -18.78
N ASP A 198 -3.72 -20.72 -18.99
CA ASP A 198 -2.70 -20.71 -17.93
C ASP A 198 -1.56 -19.72 -18.23
N VAL A 199 -1.15 -18.93 -17.23
CA VAL A 199 0.08 -18.12 -17.31
C VAL A 199 0.96 -18.37 -16.09
N ASP A 200 2.24 -18.64 -16.34
CA ASP A 200 3.28 -18.82 -15.32
C ASP A 200 4.43 -17.83 -15.55
N VAL A 201 4.70 -16.99 -14.56
CA VAL A 201 5.79 -16.00 -14.59
C VAL A 201 6.70 -16.25 -13.39
N GLU A 202 7.95 -16.63 -13.64
CA GLU A 202 8.92 -16.91 -12.56
C GLU A 202 9.34 -15.62 -11.82
N GLY A 203 9.35 -14.47 -12.51
CA GLY A 203 9.72 -13.16 -11.98
C GLY A 203 8.55 -12.27 -11.54
N ASN A 204 8.75 -10.95 -11.62
CA ASN A 204 7.73 -9.95 -11.28
C ASN A 204 6.84 -9.63 -12.49
N VAL A 205 5.63 -9.18 -12.23
CA VAL A 205 4.70 -8.65 -13.24
C VAL A 205 4.42 -7.18 -12.93
N VAL A 206 4.65 -6.31 -13.93
CA VAL A 206 4.34 -4.87 -13.85
C VAL A 206 3.43 -4.50 -15.01
N GLY A 207 2.33 -3.83 -14.71
CA GLY A 207 1.44 -3.23 -15.70
C GLY A 207 1.15 -1.75 -15.40
N GLY A 208 0.49 -1.09 -16.35
CA GLY A 208 -0.09 0.23 -16.23
C GLY A 208 -1.38 0.17 -15.40
N ARG A 209 -2.54 0.10 -16.04
CA ARG A 209 -3.86 0.08 -15.37
C ARG A 209 -4.01 -1.10 -14.40
N THR A 210 -3.58 -2.28 -14.79
CA THR A 210 -3.67 -3.49 -13.96
C THR A 210 -2.35 -4.26 -14.00
N GLY A 211 -1.91 -4.83 -12.87
CA GLY A 211 -0.74 -5.71 -12.87
C GLY A 211 -1.06 -7.01 -13.60
N ALA A 212 -2.08 -7.72 -13.12
CA ALA A 212 -2.63 -8.89 -13.81
C ALA A 212 -4.17 -8.91 -13.84
N TYR A 213 -4.73 -9.35 -14.96
CA TYR A 213 -6.16 -9.49 -15.20
C TYR A 213 -6.50 -10.97 -15.40
N VAL A 214 -7.39 -11.52 -14.57
CA VAL A 214 -7.68 -12.97 -14.50
C VAL A 214 -9.18 -13.23 -14.55
N ARG A 215 -9.69 -13.91 -15.57
CA ARG A 215 -11.12 -14.28 -15.71
C ARG A 215 -11.34 -15.76 -15.99
N GLY A 216 -12.55 -16.23 -15.75
CA GLY A 216 -12.94 -17.62 -15.96
C GLY A 216 -12.16 -18.60 -15.08
N GLU A 217 -12.21 -19.90 -15.42
CA GLU A 217 -11.50 -20.96 -14.70
C GLU A 217 -10.00 -21.03 -15.07
N SER A 218 -9.35 -19.86 -15.16
CA SER A 218 -7.97 -19.71 -15.61
C SER A 218 -6.96 -19.77 -14.46
N THR A 219 -5.69 -20.08 -14.76
CA THR A 219 -4.60 -20.08 -13.76
C THR A 219 -3.60 -18.95 -14.00
N LEU A 220 -3.24 -18.24 -12.94
CA LEU A 220 -2.09 -17.34 -12.91
C LEU A 220 -1.14 -17.75 -11.78
N THR A 221 0.13 -17.99 -12.11
CA THR A 221 1.22 -18.16 -11.14
C THR A 221 2.29 -17.10 -11.35
N VAL A 222 2.69 -16.42 -10.27
CA VAL A 222 3.74 -15.39 -10.28
C VAL A 222 4.72 -15.64 -9.12
N GLY A 223 5.98 -15.90 -9.43
CA GLY A 223 7.05 -16.12 -8.45
C GLY A 223 7.54 -14.83 -7.76
N GLY A 224 7.29 -13.67 -8.37
CA GLY A 224 7.63 -12.36 -7.82
C GLY A 224 6.42 -11.55 -7.34
N ASN A 225 6.54 -10.23 -7.45
CA ASN A 225 5.49 -9.27 -7.12
C ASN A 225 4.60 -8.99 -8.33
N VAL A 226 3.34 -8.61 -8.08
CA VAL A 226 2.44 -8.06 -9.11
C VAL A 226 2.18 -6.59 -8.81
N VAL A 227 2.50 -5.71 -9.76
CA VAL A 227 2.45 -4.25 -9.57
C VAL A 227 1.66 -3.57 -10.68
N SER A 228 0.79 -2.62 -10.31
CA SER A 228 0.20 -1.65 -11.24
C SER A 228 0.73 -0.25 -10.96
N ASN A 229 1.25 0.40 -11.99
CA ASN A 229 1.71 1.80 -11.95
C ASN A 229 0.59 2.82 -12.25
N GLY A 230 -0.61 2.32 -12.53
CA GLY A 230 -1.79 3.08 -12.87
C GLY A 230 -1.77 3.64 -14.29
N GLN A 231 -2.96 4.08 -14.69
CA GLN A 231 -3.20 4.72 -15.98
C GLN A 231 -4.09 5.93 -15.76
N GLU A 232 -3.70 7.05 -16.35
CA GLU A 232 -4.45 8.29 -16.29
C GLU A 232 -5.23 8.48 -17.59
N THR A 233 -6.50 8.86 -17.47
CA THR A 233 -7.33 9.30 -18.58
C THR A 233 -7.74 10.74 -18.35
N ILE A 234 -7.53 11.59 -19.36
CA ILE A 234 -7.86 13.01 -19.35
C ILE A 234 -8.80 13.30 -20.52
N GLU A 235 -9.99 13.78 -20.22
CA GLU A 235 -10.90 14.35 -21.23
C GLU A 235 -10.76 15.88 -21.26
N SER A 236 -10.38 16.40 -22.43
CA SER A 236 -10.12 17.83 -22.66
C SER A 236 -10.92 18.36 -23.85
N GLY A 237 -11.33 19.61 -23.77
CA GLY A 237 -12.04 20.31 -24.84
C GLY A 237 -12.28 21.77 -24.50
N THR A 238 -13.50 22.26 -24.73
CA THR A 238 -13.85 23.67 -24.63
C THR A 238 -15.07 23.91 -23.76
N GLU A 239 -14.96 24.82 -22.80
CA GLU A 239 -16.08 25.31 -21.98
C GLU A 239 -16.64 26.61 -22.55
N TYR A 240 -17.96 26.64 -22.74
CA TYR A 240 -18.72 27.77 -23.23
C TYR A 240 -19.61 28.29 -22.11
N VAL A 241 -19.54 29.60 -21.81
CA VAL A 241 -20.31 30.23 -20.73
C VAL A 241 -21.29 31.25 -21.32
N ASN A 242 -22.57 31.10 -21.00
CA ASN A 242 -23.66 31.92 -21.53
C ASN A 242 -23.45 33.40 -21.16
N GLY A 243 -23.36 34.27 -22.16
CA GLY A 243 -23.14 35.70 -21.96
C GLY A 243 -21.67 36.12 -21.81
N GLU A 244 -20.73 35.17 -21.77
CA GLU A 244 -19.28 35.42 -21.81
C GLU A 244 -18.69 35.02 -23.16
N GLY A 245 -19.35 35.45 -24.24
CA GLY A 245 -18.93 35.17 -25.62
C GLY A 245 -19.52 33.90 -26.22
N ALA A 246 -20.29 33.11 -25.46
CA ALA A 246 -21.09 32.01 -25.98
C ALA A 246 -22.59 32.30 -25.90
N SER A 247 -23.34 31.75 -26.85
CA SER A 247 -24.81 31.69 -26.85
C SER A 247 -25.29 30.28 -27.19
N PHE A 248 -26.47 29.92 -26.68
CA PHE A 248 -27.01 28.57 -26.77
C PHE A 248 -28.42 28.55 -27.37
N THR A 249 -28.65 27.62 -28.28
CA THR A 249 -29.99 27.32 -28.81
C THR A 249 -30.64 26.19 -28.01
N ARG A 250 -31.85 26.45 -27.48
CA ARG A 250 -32.69 25.45 -26.78
C ARG A 250 -33.49 24.63 -27.79
N HIS A 251 -33.37 23.32 -27.72
CA HIS A 251 -34.18 22.35 -28.47
C HIS A 251 -35.11 21.61 -27.51
N VAL A 252 -36.35 21.36 -27.94
CA VAL A 252 -37.34 20.62 -27.14
C VAL A 252 -37.89 19.47 -27.97
N LYS A 253 -37.83 18.28 -27.40
CA LYS A 253 -38.48 17.08 -27.92
C LYS A 253 -39.49 16.60 -26.89
N ILE A 254 -40.61 16.04 -27.32
CA ILE A 254 -41.56 15.40 -26.40
C ILE A 254 -41.30 13.88 -26.43
N VAL A 255 -40.93 13.30 -25.28
CA VAL A 255 -40.74 11.85 -25.12
C VAL A 255 -41.66 11.39 -23.98
N ASP A 256 -42.58 10.46 -24.28
CA ASP A 256 -43.59 9.94 -23.34
C ASP A 256 -44.40 11.02 -22.60
N GLY A 257 -44.72 12.12 -23.29
CA GLY A 257 -45.50 13.23 -22.74
C GLY A 257 -44.72 14.16 -21.82
N LYS A 258 -43.38 14.04 -21.75
CA LYS A 258 -42.48 14.95 -21.04
C LYS A 258 -41.61 15.73 -22.02
N GLU A 259 -41.31 16.98 -21.68
CA GLU A 259 -40.30 17.77 -22.40
C GLU A 259 -38.91 17.20 -22.11
N ASP A 260 -38.23 16.80 -23.17
CA ASP A 260 -36.82 16.46 -23.22
C ASP A 260 -36.10 17.66 -23.87
N VAL A 261 -35.33 18.39 -23.06
CA VAL A 261 -34.72 19.67 -23.44
C VAL A 261 -33.23 19.46 -23.64
N THR A 262 -32.73 19.87 -24.80
CA THR A 262 -31.30 19.86 -25.12
C THR A 262 -30.85 21.26 -25.54
N TYR A 263 -29.56 21.54 -25.43
CA TYR A 263 -28.98 22.81 -25.86
C TYR A 263 -27.80 22.54 -26.80
N THR A 264 -27.63 23.41 -27.80
CA THR A 264 -26.46 23.40 -28.69
C THR A 264 -25.74 24.74 -28.61
N VAL A 265 -24.42 24.72 -28.70
CA VAL A 265 -23.61 25.94 -28.80
C VAL A 265 -23.84 26.59 -30.17
N ASP A 266 -24.11 27.90 -30.19
CA ASP A 266 -24.36 28.63 -31.42
C ASP A 266 -23.05 28.90 -32.18
N GLU A 267 -23.14 28.92 -33.51
CA GLU A 267 -22.02 29.24 -34.39
C GLU A 267 -21.43 30.64 -34.06
N GLY A 268 -20.10 30.71 -33.90
CA GLY A 268 -19.39 31.93 -33.54
C GLY A 268 -19.22 32.16 -32.03
N SER A 269 -19.73 31.26 -31.18
CA SER A 269 -19.45 31.26 -29.74
C SER A 269 -17.95 31.09 -29.46
N THR A 270 -17.42 31.84 -28.50
CA THR A 270 -16.06 31.67 -27.99
C THR A 270 -16.08 30.95 -26.65
N GLY A 271 -15.28 29.89 -26.52
CA GLY A 271 -15.08 29.18 -25.27
C GLY A 271 -13.63 29.26 -24.78
N VAL A 272 -13.38 28.67 -23.61
CA VAL A 272 -12.05 28.56 -22.98
C VAL A 272 -11.64 27.09 -22.86
N PRO A 273 -10.34 26.76 -22.84
CA PRO A 273 -9.89 25.38 -22.66
C PRO A 273 -10.43 24.78 -21.35
N ALA A 274 -10.97 23.57 -21.45
CA ALA A 274 -11.58 22.86 -20.33
C ALA A 274 -11.01 21.44 -20.19
N VAL A 275 -10.90 21.00 -18.94
CA VAL A 275 -10.55 19.63 -18.56
C VAL A 275 -11.61 19.16 -17.58
N ASN A 276 -12.33 18.10 -17.92
CA ASN A 276 -13.49 17.66 -17.15
C ASN A 276 -13.21 16.50 -16.24
N GLN A 277 -12.69 15.43 -16.83
CA GLN A 277 -12.51 14.19 -16.11
C GLN A 277 -11.06 13.75 -16.20
N LYS A 278 -10.36 13.91 -15.08
CA LYS A 278 -9.14 13.18 -14.79
C LYS A 278 -9.55 11.93 -14.02
N SER A 279 -9.60 10.79 -14.70
CA SER A 279 -9.74 9.50 -14.03
C SER A 279 -8.40 8.82 -13.93
N PHE A 280 -8.22 8.11 -12.83
CA PHE A 280 -7.04 7.31 -12.57
C PHE A 280 -7.53 5.94 -12.14
N ASP A 281 -7.00 4.92 -12.79
CA ASP A 281 -7.37 3.53 -12.50
C ASP A 281 -6.10 2.70 -12.28
N SER A 282 -6.11 1.91 -11.21
CA SER A 282 -4.96 1.09 -10.81
C SER A 282 -5.36 -0.08 -9.92
N HIS A 283 -5.17 -1.28 -10.43
CA HIS A 283 -5.40 -2.53 -9.73
C HIS A 283 -4.13 -3.38 -9.73
N GLY A 284 -3.66 -3.86 -8.57
CA GLY A 284 -2.59 -4.86 -8.58
C GLY A 284 -3.06 -6.10 -9.35
N ILE A 285 -4.21 -6.66 -8.95
CA ILE A 285 -4.92 -7.71 -9.69
C ILE A 285 -6.38 -7.33 -9.86
N TYR A 286 -6.93 -7.60 -11.04
CA TYR A 286 -8.37 -7.57 -11.30
C TYR A 286 -8.84 -8.97 -11.67
N THR A 287 -9.90 -9.46 -11.04
CA THR A 287 -10.43 -10.79 -11.32
C THR A 287 -11.94 -10.90 -11.10
N ASP A 288 -12.59 -11.82 -11.79
CA ASP A 288 -13.97 -12.23 -11.51
C ASP A 288 -14.08 -13.15 -10.27
N GLY A 289 -12.96 -13.75 -9.84
CA GLY A 289 -12.89 -14.66 -8.71
C GLY A 289 -13.06 -16.15 -9.06
N ASN A 290 -13.18 -16.51 -10.34
CA ASN A 290 -13.38 -17.89 -10.77
C ASN A 290 -12.06 -18.67 -10.91
N GLY A 291 -10.97 -17.96 -11.20
CA GLY A 291 -9.67 -18.54 -11.50
C GLY A 291 -8.86 -18.97 -10.27
N LYS A 292 -7.70 -19.58 -10.53
CA LYS A 292 -6.67 -19.92 -9.54
C LYS A 292 -5.50 -18.95 -9.67
N ILE A 293 -5.28 -18.13 -8.65
CA ILE A 293 -4.23 -17.10 -8.64
C ILE A 293 -3.26 -17.42 -7.50
N VAL A 294 -1.97 -17.51 -7.82
CA VAL A 294 -0.89 -17.69 -6.85
C VAL A 294 0.20 -16.64 -7.10
N VAL A 295 0.45 -15.80 -6.10
CA VAL A 295 1.53 -14.81 -6.10
C VAL A 295 2.43 -15.05 -4.89
N GLU A 296 3.71 -15.34 -5.14
CA GLU A 296 4.67 -15.59 -4.07
C GLU A 296 5.18 -14.30 -3.40
N GLY A 297 5.15 -13.17 -4.12
CA GLY A 297 5.48 -11.84 -3.60
C GLY A 297 4.27 -11.03 -3.10
N ASP A 298 4.45 -9.71 -3.13
CA ASP A 298 3.41 -8.73 -2.82
C ASP A 298 2.54 -8.44 -4.05
N VAL A 299 1.30 -8.01 -3.81
CA VAL A 299 0.42 -7.45 -4.84
C VAL A 299 0.18 -5.98 -4.53
N THR A 300 0.55 -5.09 -5.45
CA THR A 300 0.44 -3.64 -5.25
C THR A 300 -0.28 -2.99 -6.40
N GLY A 301 -1.42 -2.34 -6.13
CA GLY A 301 -2.00 -1.34 -7.02
C GLY A 301 -2.00 0.02 -6.34
N GLN A 302 -1.85 1.09 -7.10
CA GLN A 302 -1.90 2.43 -6.53
C GLN A 302 -3.28 2.71 -5.92
N GLN A 303 -4.37 2.32 -6.58
CA GLN A 303 -5.71 2.54 -6.02
C GLN A 303 -6.20 1.33 -5.22
N TYR A 304 -6.18 0.16 -5.83
CA TYR A 304 -6.69 -1.09 -5.24
C TYR A 304 -5.65 -2.20 -5.35
N GLY A 305 -5.41 -2.95 -4.27
CA GLY A 305 -4.51 -4.10 -4.31
C GLY A 305 -5.06 -5.21 -5.20
N ILE A 306 -6.17 -5.83 -4.79
CA ILE A 306 -6.93 -6.77 -5.64
C ILE A 306 -8.38 -6.30 -5.73
N THR A 307 -8.93 -6.30 -6.94
CA THR A 307 -10.36 -6.12 -7.18
C THR A 307 -10.98 -7.44 -7.62
N ILE A 308 -12.04 -7.86 -6.90
CA ILE A 308 -12.82 -9.05 -7.22
C ILE A 308 -14.17 -8.57 -7.73
N ALA A 309 -14.33 -8.50 -9.04
CA ALA A 309 -15.53 -8.07 -9.73
C ALA A 309 -16.30 -9.30 -10.22
N ASN A 310 -16.95 -10.01 -9.30
CA ASN A 310 -17.75 -11.20 -9.59
C ASN A 310 -18.92 -10.85 -10.53
N ASP A 311 -18.67 -10.83 -11.82
CA ASP A 311 -19.53 -10.35 -12.90
C ASP A 311 -20.19 -11.52 -13.66
N GLU A 312 -19.58 -12.70 -13.65
CA GLU A 312 -20.12 -13.95 -14.20
C GLU A 312 -20.76 -14.84 -13.11
N ASP A 313 -21.88 -15.51 -13.42
CA ASP A 313 -22.42 -16.56 -12.55
C ASP A 313 -21.45 -17.77 -12.62
N GLY A 314 -20.65 -18.01 -11.58
CA GLY A 314 -19.52 -18.94 -11.70
C GLY A 314 -18.89 -19.39 -10.37
N LYS A 315 -18.07 -20.45 -10.43
CA LYS A 315 -17.54 -21.21 -9.28
C LYS A 315 -16.55 -20.38 -8.44
N ALA A 316 -16.49 -20.63 -7.13
CA ALA A 316 -15.47 -20.03 -6.27
C ALA A 316 -14.06 -20.57 -6.59
N GLY A 317 -13.22 -19.72 -7.20
CA GLY A 317 -11.81 -19.99 -7.45
C GLY A 317 -10.95 -19.86 -6.18
N SER A 318 -9.66 -19.57 -6.36
CA SER A 318 -8.73 -19.36 -5.25
C SER A 318 -7.74 -18.23 -5.53
N ILE A 319 -7.48 -17.42 -4.50
CA ILE A 319 -6.49 -16.34 -4.55
C ILE A 319 -5.52 -16.55 -3.40
N VAL A 320 -4.26 -16.78 -3.73
CA VAL A 320 -3.17 -16.99 -2.79
C VAL A 320 -2.11 -15.92 -2.99
N VAL A 321 -1.85 -15.12 -1.95
CA VAL A 321 -0.78 -14.12 -1.95
C VAL A 321 0.11 -14.37 -0.73
N LEU A 322 1.32 -14.88 -0.94
CA LEU A 322 2.25 -15.17 0.15
C LEU A 322 2.84 -13.90 0.78
N GLY A 323 2.80 -12.77 0.06
CA GLY A 323 3.15 -11.44 0.55
C GLY A 323 1.94 -10.61 1.01
N THR A 324 2.10 -9.29 0.93
CA THR A 324 1.11 -8.31 1.34
C THR A 324 0.34 -7.78 0.12
N ILE A 325 -0.98 -7.69 0.25
CA ILE A 325 -1.84 -7.00 -0.72
C ILE A 325 -1.93 -5.52 -0.33
N LYS A 326 -1.55 -4.61 -1.22
CA LYS A 326 -1.44 -3.17 -0.96
C LYS A 326 -2.27 -2.36 -1.96
N GLY A 327 -3.11 -1.47 -1.46
CA GLY A 327 -3.73 -0.41 -2.26
C GLY A 327 -4.00 0.83 -1.43
N GLU A 328 -3.80 2.03 -1.99
CA GLU A 328 -3.96 3.27 -1.22
C GLU A 328 -5.38 3.40 -0.66
N LYS A 329 -6.39 3.05 -1.47
CA LYS A 329 -7.79 3.08 -1.05
C LYS A 329 -8.18 1.80 -0.34
N TYR A 330 -8.08 0.66 -1.04
CA TYR A 330 -8.40 -0.66 -0.49
C TYR A 330 -7.33 -1.68 -0.83
N GLY A 331 -6.94 -2.51 0.13
CA GLY A 331 -6.13 -3.69 -0.15
C GLY A 331 -6.94 -4.70 -0.96
N LEU A 332 -8.08 -5.14 -0.44
CA LEU A 332 -9.07 -5.95 -1.14
C LEU A 332 -10.32 -5.12 -1.44
N ASN A 333 -10.65 -4.96 -2.72
CA ASN A 333 -11.87 -4.34 -3.18
C ASN A 333 -12.84 -5.43 -3.68
N LEU A 334 -13.83 -5.77 -2.87
CA LEU A 334 -14.92 -6.64 -3.25
C LEU A 334 -15.90 -5.85 -4.14
N ALA A 335 -16.44 -6.47 -5.19
CA ALA A 335 -17.37 -5.86 -6.15
C ALA A 335 -18.39 -4.95 -5.45
N GLY A 336 -18.62 -3.76 -5.99
CA GLY A 336 -19.47 -2.76 -5.34
C GLY A 336 -20.92 -3.23 -5.16
N ALA A 337 -21.67 -2.54 -4.30
CA ALA A 337 -23.08 -2.83 -4.06
C ALA A 337 -23.97 -2.79 -5.33
N ASN A 338 -23.51 -2.16 -6.42
CA ASN A 338 -24.21 -2.24 -7.71
C ASN A 338 -24.14 -3.65 -8.33
N SER A 339 -23.03 -4.37 -8.15
CA SER A 339 -22.90 -5.77 -8.58
C SER A 339 -23.81 -6.69 -7.77
N MET A 340 -24.25 -6.29 -6.56
CA MET A 340 -25.29 -7.03 -5.82
C MET A 340 -26.65 -7.00 -6.50
N SER A 341 -26.96 -5.96 -7.29
CA SER A 341 -28.29 -5.81 -7.89
C SER A 341 -28.66 -7.00 -8.79
N LYS A 342 -27.68 -7.61 -9.48
CA LYS A 342 -27.88 -8.82 -10.30
C LYS A 342 -28.29 -10.05 -9.48
N TYR A 343 -27.96 -10.07 -8.18
CA TYR A 343 -28.30 -11.14 -7.25
C TYR A 343 -29.62 -10.90 -6.51
N VAL A 344 -30.19 -9.70 -6.59
CA VAL A 344 -31.50 -9.40 -6.00
C VAL A 344 -32.57 -9.78 -7.01
N GLU A 345 -33.15 -10.97 -6.87
CA GLU A 345 -34.24 -11.47 -7.73
C GLU A 345 -35.38 -10.46 -7.86
N ASP A 346 -36.05 -10.36 -9.02
CA ASP A 346 -37.25 -9.54 -9.15
C ASP A 346 -38.35 -9.95 -8.16
N ASN A 347 -39.24 -9.03 -7.79
CA ASN A 347 -40.33 -9.30 -6.83
C ASN A 347 -41.47 -10.14 -7.42
N SER A 348 -41.15 -11.35 -7.87
CA SER A 348 -42.09 -12.36 -8.35
C SER A 348 -42.73 -13.18 -7.20
N THR A 349 -42.15 -13.10 -5.99
CA THR A 349 -42.49 -13.93 -4.83
C THR A 349 -43.29 -13.22 -3.74
N GLY A 350 -43.46 -11.89 -3.83
CA GLY A 350 -44.13 -11.07 -2.82
C GLY A 350 -43.25 -10.75 -1.59
N GLU A 351 -41.96 -11.10 -1.63
CA GLU A 351 -41.00 -10.84 -0.56
C GLU A 351 -40.55 -9.37 -0.50
N SER A 352 -40.23 -8.89 0.70
CA SER A 352 -39.65 -7.55 0.86
C SER A 352 -38.28 -7.46 0.21
N TYR A 353 -37.91 -6.27 -0.26
CA TYR A 353 -36.60 -6.03 -0.89
C TYR A 353 -35.43 -6.43 0.03
N ALA A 354 -35.53 -6.16 1.33
CA ALA A 354 -34.48 -6.50 2.29
C ALA A 354 -34.22 -8.02 2.37
N VAL A 355 -35.26 -8.85 2.29
CA VAL A 355 -35.13 -10.31 2.29
C VAL A 355 -34.46 -10.80 1.01
N ARG A 356 -34.83 -10.23 -0.14
CA ARG A 356 -34.21 -10.57 -1.44
C ARG A 356 -32.73 -10.15 -1.47
N ALA A 357 -32.40 -8.96 -0.96
CA ALA A 357 -31.03 -8.48 -0.85
C ALA A 357 -30.16 -9.36 0.05
N GLN A 358 -30.72 -9.87 1.15
CA GLN A 358 -30.02 -10.82 2.02
C GLN A 358 -29.70 -12.13 1.29
N LYS A 359 -30.68 -12.74 0.60
CA LYS A 359 -30.46 -13.96 -0.19
C LYS A 359 -29.41 -13.75 -1.28
N GLY A 360 -29.46 -12.60 -1.96
CA GLY A 360 -28.46 -12.23 -2.96
C GLY A 360 -27.05 -12.14 -2.37
N GLY A 361 -26.91 -11.59 -1.16
CA GLY A 361 -25.64 -11.57 -0.44
C GLY A 361 -25.14 -12.96 -0.04
N GLU A 362 -26.03 -13.85 0.40
CA GLU A 362 -25.69 -15.24 0.71
C GLU A 362 -25.27 -16.03 -0.54
N LYS A 363 -25.84 -15.72 -1.72
CA LYS A 363 -25.40 -16.30 -3.01
C LYS A 363 -24.01 -15.79 -3.37
N LEU A 364 -23.80 -14.46 -3.40
CA LEU A 364 -22.50 -13.87 -3.72
C LEU A 364 -21.39 -14.39 -2.78
N ALA A 365 -21.65 -14.47 -1.48
CA ALA A 365 -20.67 -14.97 -0.51
C ALA A 365 -20.17 -16.39 -0.80
N LYS A 366 -20.98 -17.25 -1.44
CA LYS A 366 -20.59 -18.61 -1.83
C LYS A 366 -19.80 -18.67 -3.13
N GLU A 367 -19.92 -17.64 -3.96
CA GLU A 367 -19.20 -17.50 -5.24
C GLU A 367 -17.88 -16.74 -5.06
N MET A 368 -17.64 -16.15 -3.88
CA MET A 368 -16.36 -15.52 -3.57
C MET A 368 -15.23 -16.56 -3.51
N PRO A 369 -14.06 -16.27 -4.10
CA PRO A 369 -12.93 -17.20 -4.09
C PRO A 369 -12.44 -17.46 -2.66
N GLN A 370 -11.80 -18.61 -2.46
CA GLN A 370 -11.02 -18.82 -1.25
C GLN A 370 -9.81 -17.89 -1.28
N ILE A 371 -9.70 -17.00 -0.28
CA ILE A 371 -8.58 -16.07 -0.16
C ILE A 371 -7.61 -16.58 0.91
N THR A 372 -6.33 -16.65 0.55
CA THR A 372 -5.23 -16.98 1.45
C THR A 372 -4.15 -15.91 1.31
N VAL A 373 -3.83 -15.21 2.40
CA VAL A 373 -2.96 -14.02 2.33
C VAL A 373 -2.10 -13.88 3.57
N TYR A 374 -0.91 -13.30 3.46
CA TYR A 374 -0.14 -12.93 4.66
C TYR A 374 -0.67 -11.65 5.33
N ALA A 375 -0.81 -10.56 4.57
CA ALA A 375 -1.32 -9.29 5.07
C ALA A 375 -2.11 -8.50 4.02
N VAL A 376 -2.97 -7.59 4.49
CA VAL A 376 -3.77 -6.70 3.65
C VAL A 376 -3.64 -5.27 4.16
N GLU A 377 -3.15 -4.38 3.30
CA GLU A 377 -2.86 -2.98 3.62
C GLU A 377 -3.61 -2.02 2.68
N GLY A 378 -4.11 -0.94 3.28
CA GLY A 378 -4.77 0.17 2.61
C GLY A 378 -5.45 1.10 3.61
N ALA A 379 -5.99 2.22 3.13
CA ALA A 379 -6.76 3.13 3.98
C ALA A 379 -7.92 2.40 4.68
N LYS A 380 -8.60 1.48 3.95
CA LYS A 380 -9.26 0.32 4.56
C LYS A 380 -8.66 -0.96 3.99
N ALA A 381 -8.52 -1.99 4.81
CA ALA A 381 -7.99 -3.26 4.35
C ALA A 381 -8.92 -3.91 3.30
N ILE A 382 -10.22 -3.90 3.56
CA ILE A 382 -11.24 -4.54 2.73
C ILE A 382 -12.37 -3.53 2.50
N SER A 383 -12.87 -3.42 1.27
CA SER A 383 -14.02 -2.56 0.96
C SER A 383 -15.28 -3.11 1.65
N ASP A 384 -16.04 -2.22 2.31
CA ASP A 384 -17.30 -2.54 2.99
C ASP A 384 -18.53 -2.38 2.07
N GLY A 385 -18.29 -2.19 0.76
CA GLY A 385 -19.32 -1.99 -0.28
C GLY A 385 -20.19 -0.75 -0.09
N LYS A 386 -19.89 0.09 0.91
CA LYS A 386 -20.54 1.38 1.07
C LYS A 386 -20.08 2.28 -0.06
N LEU A 387 -20.87 2.33 -1.15
CA LEU A 387 -20.65 3.32 -2.19
C LEU A 387 -20.74 4.72 -1.57
N GLY A 388 -19.82 5.57 -1.99
CA GLY A 388 -19.55 6.87 -1.39
C GLY A 388 -20.74 7.84 -1.45
N THR A 389 -20.48 9.01 -0.91
CA THR A 389 -21.34 10.18 -1.04
C THR A 389 -21.46 10.55 -2.53
N ARG A 390 -22.68 10.86 -2.97
CA ARG A 390 -22.93 11.53 -4.25
C ARG A 390 -22.82 13.02 -4.00
N TYR A 391 -21.95 13.73 -4.70
CA TYR A 391 -22.01 15.19 -4.68
C TYR A 391 -23.24 15.65 -5.46
N VAL A 392 -24.09 16.45 -4.81
CA VAL A 392 -25.19 17.15 -5.47
C VAL A 392 -24.93 18.64 -5.31
N GLU A 393 -24.83 19.33 -6.44
CA GLU A 393 -24.63 20.76 -6.48
C GLU A 393 -25.71 21.50 -5.65
N GLY A 394 -25.29 22.46 -4.82
CA GLY A 394 -26.18 23.18 -3.90
C GLY A 394 -26.57 22.42 -2.62
N ILE A 395 -26.29 21.11 -2.52
CA ILE A 395 -26.57 20.29 -1.33
C ILE A 395 -25.27 19.76 -0.68
N GLY A 396 -24.21 19.60 -1.47
CA GLY A 396 -22.95 19.01 -1.05
C GLY A 396 -22.94 17.49 -1.20
N GLU A 397 -22.03 16.82 -0.50
CA GLU A 397 -21.94 15.37 -0.46
C GLU A 397 -23.14 14.76 0.29
N ILE A 398 -24.04 14.09 -0.44
CA ILE A 398 -25.14 13.31 0.15
C ILE A 398 -24.77 11.82 0.19
N PRO A 399 -24.89 11.14 1.34
CA PRO A 399 -24.67 9.71 1.40
C PRO A 399 -25.72 8.98 0.54
N TYR A 400 -25.28 8.27 -0.48
CA TYR A 400 -26.16 7.45 -1.31
C TYR A 400 -26.47 6.15 -0.56
N ARG A 401 -27.71 6.00 -0.09
CA ARG A 401 -28.15 4.77 0.57
C ARG A 401 -28.34 3.70 -0.51
N VAL A 402 -27.38 2.81 -0.67
CA VAL A 402 -27.57 1.65 -1.54
C VAL A 402 -28.54 0.71 -0.84
N GLU A 403 -29.72 0.49 -1.41
CA GLU A 403 -30.77 -0.34 -0.81
C GLU A 403 -30.30 -1.78 -0.53
N CYS A 404 -29.30 -2.28 -1.26
CA CYS A 404 -28.70 -3.60 -1.08
C CYS A 404 -27.54 -3.65 -0.05
N TYR A 405 -27.19 -2.55 0.63
CA TYR A 405 -26.05 -2.50 1.56
C TYR A 405 -26.14 -3.53 2.70
N GLU A 406 -27.33 -3.77 3.27
CA GLU A 406 -27.49 -4.77 4.33
C GLU A 406 -27.21 -6.19 3.82
N GLY A 407 -27.57 -6.50 2.57
CA GLY A 407 -27.20 -7.76 1.92
C GLY A 407 -25.69 -7.85 1.66
N PHE A 408 -25.08 -6.74 1.22
CA PHE A 408 -23.64 -6.66 1.01
C PHE A 408 -22.84 -6.83 2.31
N LYS A 409 -23.34 -6.30 3.43
CA LYS A 409 -22.69 -6.45 4.74
C LYS A 409 -22.51 -7.93 5.11
N ASN A 410 -23.49 -8.78 4.81
CA ASN A 410 -23.37 -10.22 5.02
C ASN A 410 -22.27 -10.85 4.15
N VAL A 411 -22.09 -10.36 2.91
CA VAL A 411 -20.99 -10.78 2.03
C VAL A 411 -19.65 -10.41 2.67
N TYR A 412 -19.51 -9.16 3.10
CA TYR A 412 -18.32 -8.68 3.78
C TYR A 412 -17.98 -9.53 5.00
N ASP A 413 -18.95 -9.76 5.91
CA ASP A 413 -18.74 -10.55 7.13
C ASP A 413 -18.38 -12.01 6.80
N SER A 414 -19.01 -12.60 5.78
CA SER A 414 -18.73 -13.97 5.32
C SER A 414 -17.34 -14.10 4.72
N VAL A 415 -16.93 -13.17 3.87
CA VAL A 415 -15.60 -13.15 3.25
C VAL A 415 -14.54 -12.95 4.33
N VAL A 416 -14.68 -11.91 5.16
CA VAL A 416 -13.72 -11.58 6.22
C VAL A 416 -13.48 -12.75 7.17
N SER A 417 -14.54 -13.47 7.56
CA SER A 417 -14.44 -14.64 8.42
C SER A 417 -13.87 -15.87 7.72
N ALA A 418 -13.88 -15.92 6.39
CA ALA A 418 -13.37 -17.02 5.58
C ALA A 418 -11.90 -16.88 5.17
N ILE A 419 -11.33 -15.66 5.16
CA ILE A 419 -9.93 -15.42 4.75
C ILE A 419 -8.96 -16.24 5.63
N ASN A 420 -8.07 -16.97 4.98
CA ASN A 420 -6.98 -17.70 5.62
C ASN A 420 -5.73 -16.80 5.68
N TYR A 421 -5.31 -16.42 6.88
CA TYR A 421 -4.12 -15.61 7.11
C TYR A 421 -2.91 -16.49 7.34
N ILE A 422 -1.84 -16.28 6.56
CA ILE A 422 -0.59 -17.02 6.66
C ILE A 422 0.16 -16.61 7.95
N ILE A 423 0.61 -17.61 8.69
CA ILE A 423 1.44 -17.44 9.89
C ILE A 423 2.90 -17.55 9.49
N LYS A 424 3.64 -16.44 9.51
CA LYS A 424 5.09 -16.42 9.29
C LYS A 424 5.83 -16.54 10.62
N GLN A 425 7.04 -17.07 10.56
CA GLN A 425 7.95 -17.18 11.68
C GLN A 425 9.23 -16.42 11.34
N ASP A 426 9.73 -15.60 12.26
CA ASP A 426 11.01 -14.94 12.10
C ASP A 426 12.13 -15.98 12.19
N ASP A 427 12.89 -16.18 11.10
CA ASP A 427 13.90 -17.25 10.98
C ASP A 427 14.91 -17.23 12.13
N LYS A 428 15.37 -16.03 12.50
CA LYS A 428 16.33 -15.85 13.59
C LYS A 428 15.72 -16.25 14.93
N SER A 429 14.54 -15.76 15.24
CA SER A 429 13.86 -16.09 16.50
C SER A 429 13.47 -17.56 16.57
N ASN A 430 13.10 -18.15 15.44
CA ASN A 430 12.80 -19.57 15.37
C ASN A 430 14.05 -20.41 15.67
N ALA A 431 15.18 -20.08 15.06
CA ALA A 431 16.46 -20.75 15.32
C ALA A 431 16.92 -20.58 16.78
N ASP A 432 16.82 -19.36 17.33
CA ASP A 432 17.31 -19.04 18.67
C ASP A 432 16.39 -19.59 19.79
N TYR A 433 15.07 -19.69 19.54
CA TYR A 433 14.07 -19.97 20.58
C TYR A 433 13.11 -21.14 20.27
N SER A 434 13.33 -21.89 19.18
CA SER A 434 12.52 -23.06 18.80
C SER A 434 11.01 -22.78 18.73
N ILE A 435 10.61 -21.73 17.99
CA ILE A 435 9.21 -21.32 17.87
C ILE A 435 8.44 -22.35 17.01
N THR A 436 7.47 -23.02 17.62
CA THR A 436 6.69 -24.08 16.96
C THR A 436 5.21 -23.73 16.98
N VAL A 437 4.56 -23.71 15.83
CA VAL A 437 3.09 -23.62 15.74
C VAL A 437 2.52 -25.02 15.99
N ASP A 438 1.41 -25.09 16.73
CA ASP A 438 0.75 -26.36 17.01
C ASP A 438 0.40 -27.09 15.70
N LYS A 439 0.69 -28.39 15.67
CA LYS A 439 0.43 -29.28 14.53
C LYS A 439 -1.05 -29.34 14.13
N ASP A 440 -1.96 -29.06 15.08
CA ASP A 440 -3.40 -29.09 14.87
C ASP A 440 -3.91 -27.74 14.30
N THR A 441 -3.04 -26.74 14.16
CA THR A 441 -3.33 -25.50 13.44
C THR A 441 -3.53 -25.80 11.96
N SER A 442 -4.51 -25.12 11.35
CA SER A 442 -4.81 -25.27 9.93
C SER A 442 -3.57 -25.08 9.06
N LYS A 443 -3.50 -25.87 7.98
CA LYS A 443 -2.44 -25.78 6.99
C LYS A 443 -3.02 -25.75 5.59
N GLN A 444 -2.28 -25.14 4.69
CA GLN A 444 -2.59 -25.12 3.27
C GLN A 444 -1.34 -25.42 2.47
N GLU A 445 -1.45 -26.35 1.52
CA GLU A 445 -0.37 -26.65 0.58
C GLU A 445 -0.47 -25.70 -0.61
N ILE A 446 0.61 -24.95 -0.87
CA ILE A 446 0.73 -23.98 -1.96
C ILE A 446 2.04 -24.30 -2.66
N ASN A 447 1.99 -24.63 -3.96
CA ASN A 447 3.15 -25.01 -4.77
C ASN A 447 4.05 -26.10 -4.10
N GLY A 448 3.43 -27.12 -3.50
CA GLY A 448 4.15 -28.22 -2.83
C GLY A 448 4.76 -27.86 -1.47
N LYS A 449 4.48 -26.66 -0.94
CA LYS A 449 4.93 -26.21 0.38
C LYS A 449 3.75 -25.98 1.31
N GLU A 450 3.84 -26.52 2.53
CA GLU A 450 2.83 -26.30 3.58
C GLU A 450 3.02 -24.94 4.27
N TYR A 451 1.92 -24.20 4.40
CA TYR A 451 1.84 -22.96 5.16
C TYR A 451 0.82 -23.10 6.28
N PHE A 452 1.20 -22.72 7.50
CA PHE A 452 0.25 -22.59 8.60
C PHE A 452 -0.65 -21.38 8.37
N THR A 453 -1.95 -21.56 8.61
CA THR A 453 -2.94 -20.52 8.45
C THR A 453 -3.88 -20.43 9.66
N THR A 454 -4.48 -19.26 9.85
CA THR A 454 -5.56 -19.06 10.81
C THR A 454 -6.61 -18.10 10.23
N LYS A 455 -7.79 -18.03 10.84
CA LYS A 455 -8.84 -17.07 10.50
C LYS A 455 -8.90 -15.97 11.55
N ILE A 456 -9.56 -14.86 11.21
CA ILE A 456 -9.79 -13.80 12.19
C ILE A 456 -10.59 -14.35 13.38
N ASN A 457 -10.20 -13.94 14.60
CA ASN A 457 -10.75 -14.39 15.87
C ASN A 457 -10.58 -15.89 16.19
N GLN A 458 -9.90 -16.65 15.33
CA GLN A 458 -9.53 -18.03 15.62
C GLN A 458 -8.21 -18.08 16.38
N ALA A 459 -8.25 -18.62 17.60
CA ALA A 459 -7.06 -18.82 18.40
C ALA A 459 -6.24 -20.03 17.89
N PHE A 460 -4.92 -19.90 17.93
CA PHE A 460 -3.98 -20.99 17.66
C PHE A 460 -2.86 -21.00 18.71
N ALA A 461 -2.28 -22.18 18.94
CA ALA A 461 -1.26 -22.37 19.96
C ALA A 461 0.15 -22.31 19.37
N VAL A 462 1.07 -21.70 20.11
CA VAL A 462 2.49 -21.60 19.78
C VAL A 462 3.31 -22.00 21.00
N ALA A 463 4.32 -22.84 20.80
CA ALA A 463 5.31 -23.19 21.82
C ALA A 463 6.65 -22.52 21.50
N ALA A 464 7.35 -22.03 22.52
CA ALA A 464 8.69 -21.46 22.35
C ALA A 464 9.53 -21.63 23.62
N LYS A 465 10.85 -21.82 23.44
CA LYS A 465 11.84 -21.90 24.52
C LYS A 465 12.41 -20.51 24.79
N LEU A 466 11.67 -19.70 25.54
CA LEU A 466 12.05 -18.32 25.82
C LEU A 466 12.77 -18.19 27.17
N PRO A 467 13.87 -17.42 27.24
CA PRO A 467 14.49 -17.06 28.51
C PRO A 467 13.60 -16.12 29.34
N GLU A 468 13.91 -16.01 30.63
CA GLU A 468 13.20 -15.09 31.52
C GLU A 468 13.27 -13.65 30.99
N GLY A 469 12.14 -12.93 31.07
CA GLY A 469 12.02 -11.58 30.51
C GLY A 469 11.66 -11.52 29.03
N TYR A 470 11.47 -12.65 28.32
CA TYR A 470 11.00 -12.69 26.93
C TYR A 470 9.57 -13.23 26.80
N THR A 471 8.89 -12.82 25.72
CA THR A 471 7.56 -13.27 25.28
C THR A 471 7.55 -13.43 23.76
N ILE A 472 6.47 -13.98 23.21
CA ILE A 472 6.22 -14.00 21.76
C ILE A 472 5.42 -12.77 21.35
N SER A 473 5.79 -12.18 20.21
CA SER A 473 4.97 -11.25 19.43
C SER A 473 4.38 -12.01 18.24
N GLY A 474 3.12 -11.74 17.91
CA GLY A 474 2.51 -12.14 16.64
C GLY A 474 2.41 -11.02 15.61
N GLY A 475 2.92 -9.82 15.91
CA GLY A 475 2.69 -8.60 15.14
C GLY A 475 1.65 -7.67 15.78
N GLU A 476 1.42 -6.49 15.18
CA GLU A 476 0.55 -5.43 15.73
C GLU A 476 -0.93 -5.82 15.81
N ASN A 477 -1.35 -6.76 14.95
CA ASN A 477 -2.74 -7.17 14.76
C ASN A 477 -3.12 -8.45 15.54
N VAL A 478 -2.23 -8.92 16.43
CA VAL A 478 -2.36 -10.22 17.09
C VAL A 478 -2.33 -10.04 18.61
N THR A 479 -3.36 -10.55 19.28
CA THR A 479 -3.37 -10.68 20.74
C THR A 479 -2.58 -11.92 21.13
N VAL A 480 -1.70 -11.80 22.13
CA VAL A 480 -0.91 -12.93 22.67
C VAL A 480 -1.26 -13.13 24.15
N VAL A 481 -1.63 -14.36 24.51
CA VAL A 481 -1.86 -14.79 25.89
C VAL A 481 -0.80 -15.82 26.26
N ASP A 482 0.00 -15.52 27.29
CA ASP A 482 0.97 -16.46 27.88
C ASP A 482 0.23 -17.44 28.79
N ASN A 483 0.22 -18.73 28.44
CA ASN A 483 -0.46 -19.77 29.21
C ASN A 483 0.42 -20.32 30.35
N GLY A 484 1.66 -19.83 30.47
CA GLY A 484 2.69 -20.45 31.29
C GLY A 484 3.34 -21.65 30.60
N ASN A 485 4.45 -22.14 31.16
CA ASN A 485 5.16 -23.33 30.67
C ASN A 485 5.73 -23.22 29.23
N GLY A 486 5.90 -22.01 28.71
CA GLY A 486 6.46 -21.78 27.37
C GLY A 486 5.47 -21.95 26.22
N THR A 487 4.16 -21.95 26.50
CA THR A 487 3.11 -22.00 25.47
C THR A 487 2.29 -20.71 25.48
N PHE A 488 1.84 -20.33 24.29
CA PHE A 488 1.14 -19.08 24.01
C PHE A 488 -0.11 -19.35 23.18
N SER A 489 -1.20 -18.67 23.48
CA SER A 489 -2.40 -18.64 22.65
C SER A 489 -2.43 -17.31 21.90
N LEU A 490 -2.45 -17.37 20.56
CA LEU A 490 -2.44 -16.20 19.70
C LEU A 490 -3.74 -16.11 18.93
N THR A 491 -4.28 -14.90 18.80
CA THR A 491 -5.52 -14.63 18.07
C THR A 491 -5.35 -13.39 17.20
N LEU A 492 -5.56 -13.54 15.89
CA LEU A 492 -5.64 -12.41 14.97
C LEU A 492 -6.95 -11.66 15.22
N ASN A 493 -6.89 -10.37 15.54
CA ASN A 493 -8.08 -9.57 15.88
C ASN A 493 -8.39 -8.46 14.84
N ASN A 494 -7.54 -8.32 13.82
CA ASN A 494 -7.64 -7.29 12.80
C ASN A 494 -7.48 -7.90 11.41
N VAL A 495 -8.35 -7.48 10.49
CA VAL A 495 -8.41 -7.94 9.09
C VAL A 495 -7.16 -7.62 8.27
N LYS A 496 -6.26 -6.78 8.79
CA LYS A 496 -4.98 -6.48 8.15
C LYS A 496 -4.00 -7.67 8.13
N GLY A 497 -4.19 -8.70 8.96
CA GLY A 497 -3.28 -9.84 9.00
C GLY A 497 -1.88 -9.48 9.49
N GLY A 498 -0.84 -10.00 8.83
CA GLY A 498 0.56 -9.68 9.15
C GLY A 498 1.10 -10.47 10.35
N ILE A 499 0.72 -11.74 10.47
CA ILE A 499 1.12 -12.58 11.59
C ILE A 499 2.59 -12.98 11.44
N ASN A 500 3.46 -12.38 12.25
CA ASN A 500 4.89 -12.73 12.28
C ASN A 500 5.31 -13.10 13.70
N LEU A 501 5.58 -14.39 13.90
CA LEU A 501 5.99 -14.94 15.20
C LEU A 501 7.45 -14.60 15.49
N LYS A 502 7.66 -13.79 16.52
CA LYS A 502 8.99 -13.32 16.91
C LYS A 502 9.15 -13.30 18.43
N ALA A 503 10.32 -13.68 18.93
CA ALA A 503 10.66 -13.50 20.33
C ALA A 503 10.99 -12.03 20.62
N VAL A 504 10.35 -11.46 21.64
CA VAL A 504 10.53 -10.06 22.05
C VAL A 504 10.64 -9.96 23.56
N LEU A 505 11.27 -8.91 24.07
CA LEU A 505 11.31 -8.66 25.52
C LEU A 505 9.91 -8.36 26.06
N ARG A 506 9.55 -8.95 27.21
CA ARG A 506 8.31 -8.66 27.92
C ARG A 506 8.25 -7.16 28.24
N PRO A 507 7.15 -6.47 27.93
CA PRO A 507 6.89 -5.21 28.61
C PRO A 507 6.88 -5.38 30.11
N VAL A 508 7.37 -4.39 30.84
CA VAL A 508 7.03 -4.25 32.25
C VAL A 508 5.61 -3.71 32.33
N SER A 509 4.63 -4.57 32.65
CA SER A 509 3.27 -4.14 32.97
C SER A 509 3.27 -3.50 34.36
N THR A 510 2.72 -2.29 34.50
CA THR A 510 2.24 -1.79 35.80
C THR A 510 1.17 -2.76 36.29
N GLY A 511 1.33 -3.29 37.50
CA GLY A 511 0.63 -4.48 37.97
C GLY A 511 -0.90 -4.46 37.82
N ASP A 512 -1.42 -5.60 37.36
CA ASP A 512 -2.76 -6.05 37.73
C ASP A 512 -2.79 -6.26 39.24
N ASN A 513 -3.44 -5.33 39.93
CA ASN A 513 -3.98 -5.58 41.26
C ASN A 513 -5.39 -6.15 41.07
N SER A 514 -5.48 -7.41 40.65
CA SER A 514 -6.69 -8.25 40.61
C SER A 514 -6.22 -9.67 40.27
N SER A 515 -5.86 -10.56 41.19
CA SER A 515 -6.60 -10.94 42.39
C SER A 515 -5.68 -11.68 43.38
N SER A 516 -5.73 -11.24 44.64
CA SER A 516 -5.70 -12.04 45.88
C SER A 516 -5.00 -11.25 46.99
N GLY A 517 -5.81 -10.57 47.80
CA GLY A 517 -5.49 -10.25 49.20
C GLY A 517 -4.86 -8.89 49.50
N GLY A 518 -5.71 -7.94 49.92
CA GLY A 518 -5.38 -7.12 51.10
C GLY A 518 -5.25 -5.61 50.91
N ASN A 519 -6.33 -4.92 51.28
CA ASN A 519 -6.43 -3.58 51.88
C ASN A 519 -6.48 -2.34 50.96
N ASP A 520 -7.71 -1.82 50.89
CA ASP A 520 -8.17 -0.52 50.40
C ASP A 520 -7.35 0.67 50.86
N TYR A 521 -7.24 1.70 50.00
CA TYR A 521 -7.43 3.09 50.40
C TYR A 521 -8.12 3.89 49.28
N GLU A 522 -9.27 4.44 49.62
CA GLU A 522 -10.14 5.32 48.84
C GLU A 522 -9.52 6.73 48.72
N VAL A 523 -9.53 7.35 47.53
CA VAL A 523 -9.11 8.76 47.36
C VAL A 523 -10.28 9.58 46.85
N VAL A 524 -10.75 10.44 47.75
CA VAL A 524 -11.76 11.49 47.53
C VAL A 524 -11.16 12.61 46.68
N VAL A 525 -11.91 13.04 45.68
CA VAL A 525 -11.59 14.13 44.76
C VAL A 525 -11.98 15.47 45.40
N GLU A 526 -11.04 16.42 45.48
CA GLU A 526 -11.38 17.85 45.57
C GLU A 526 -10.73 18.61 44.39
N GLU A 527 -11.57 19.18 43.54
CA GLU A 527 -11.21 20.20 42.55
C GLU A 527 -10.98 21.54 43.24
N VAL A 528 -9.87 22.24 42.95
CA VAL A 528 -9.86 23.71 43.02
C VAL A 528 -8.99 24.33 41.92
N THR A 529 -9.56 25.37 41.33
CA THR A 529 -9.19 26.21 40.20
C THR A 529 -7.91 27.06 40.36
N GLN A 530 -7.32 27.41 39.21
CA GLN A 530 -6.17 28.31 39.04
C GLN A 530 -6.40 29.74 39.59
N THR A 531 -5.37 30.29 40.24
CA THR A 531 -4.95 31.71 40.12
C THR A 531 -3.45 31.85 40.42
N ALA A 532 -2.72 32.62 39.59
CA ALA A 532 -1.37 33.13 39.89
C ALA A 532 -1.48 34.38 40.80
N PRO A 533 -0.52 34.76 41.70
CA PRO A 533 0.91 35.00 41.39
C PRO A 533 1.95 34.66 42.53
N THR A 534 3.26 34.84 42.22
CA THR A 534 4.54 34.82 43.01
C THR A 534 4.45 34.78 44.57
N PRO A 535 5.25 34.03 45.40
CA PRO A 535 6.74 33.86 45.39
C PRO A 535 7.32 32.52 46.01
N THR A 536 8.66 32.40 46.06
CA THR A 536 9.56 31.58 46.92
C THR A 536 9.00 30.40 47.75
N GLN A 537 9.43 29.14 47.47
CA GLN A 537 9.65 28.08 48.48
C GLN A 537 10.59 26.93 47.99
N PRO A 538 11.29 26.21 48.89
CA PRO A 538 12.42 25.33 48.59
C PRO A 538 12.08 23.83 48.48
N GLY A 539 12.81 23.12 47.60
CA GLY A 539 13.30 21.77 47.90
C GLY A 539 12.94 20.59 46.98
N ALA A 540 12.06 20.76 45.97
CA ALA A 540 11.61 19.64 45.12
C ALA A 540 12.01 19.77 43.64
N LEU A 541 12.09 21.00 43.11
CA LEU A 541 12.49 21.34 41.75
C LEU A 541 13.47 22.52 41.80
N VAL A 542 14.67 22.34 41.25
CA VAL A 542 15.69 23.39 41.13
C VAL A 542 16.09 23.48 39.66
N ILE A 543 15.90 24.66 39.05
CA ILE A 543 16.31 24.95 37.67
C ILE A 543 17.50 25.90 37.75
N THR A 544 18.58 25.61 37.02
CA THR A 544 19.78 26.45 36.98
C THR A 544 20.33 26.52 35.57
N SER A 545 20.43 27.73 35.05
CA SER A 545 21.00 28.02 33.74
C SER A 545 22.45 28.49 33.89
N THR A 546 23.36 27.81 33.22
CA THR A 546 24.78 28.19 33.17
C THR A 546 25.16 28.41 31.71
N SER A 547 24.90 29.63 31.21
CA SER A 547 25.57 30.14 30.03
C SER A 547 26.98 30.57 30.43
N GLY A 548 27.97 30.31 29.57
CA GLY A 548 29.37 30.59 29.86
C GLY A 548 29.59 31.96 30.51
N GLN A 549 30.31 31.94 31.65
CA GLN A 549 30.91 33.07 32.37
C GLN A 549 30.04 34.04 33.19
N ALA A 550 28.76 33.80 33.45
CA ALA A 550 28.00 34.68 34.38
C ALA A 550 27.00 33.95 35.30
N ASN A 551 27.49 33.12 36.23
CA ASN A 551 26.87 32.88 37.55
C ASN A 551 27.72 32.00 38.51
N ALA A 552 29.04 32.20 38.53
CA ALA A 552 29.94 31.47 39.44
C ALA A 552 29.89 31.94 40.91
N ALA A 553 28.96 32.84 41.29
CA ALA A 553 29.03 33.56 42.56
C ALA A 553 28.00 33.16 43.64
N SER A 554 27.05 32.25 43.37
CA SER A 554 25.96 31.96 44.34
C SER A 554 25.84 30.50 44.82
N ASN A 555 26.53 29.51 44.22
CA ASN A 555 26.57 28.14 44.75
C ASN A 555 27.74 27.28 44.17
N PRO A 556 28.90 27.18 44.86
CA PRO A 556 30.09 26.46 44.37
C PRO A 556 29.87 24.96 44.15
N GLU A 557 29.05 24.31 44.97
CA GLU A 557 28.77 22.87 44.87
C GLU A 557 27.96 22.54 43.61
N GLN A 558 27.05 23.44 43.23
CA GLN A 558 26.25 23.28 42.02
C GLN A 558 27.07 23.52 40.75
N ALA A 559 28.01 24.48 40.78
CA ALA A 559 28.96 24.69 39.70
C ALA A 559 29.89 23.48 39.49
N ALA A 560 30.35 22.85 40.58
CA ALA A 560 31.16 21.62 40.52
C ALA A 560 30.37 20.43 39.95
N LEU A 561 29.10 20.27 40.34
CA LEU A 561 28.23 19.21 39.80
C LEU A 561 27.97 19.41 38.30
N VAL A 562 27.67 20.63 37.87
CA VAL A 562 27.47 20.93 36.43
C VAL A 562 28.76 20.67 35.63
N ALA A 563 29.93 21.06 36.15
CA ALA A 563 31.21 20.77 35.52
C ALA A 563 31.49 19.24 35.43
N ALA A 564 31.11 18.46 36.44
CA ALA A 564 31.22 16.99 36.41
C ALA A 564 30.25 16.35 35.39
N ILE A 565 29.08 16.95 35.16
CA ILE A 565 28.07 16.40 34.25
C ILE A 565 28.35 16.79 32.79
N SER A 566 28.52 18.08 32.49
CA SER A 566 28.59 18.60 31.12
C SER A 566 29.95 19.19 30.73
N GLY A 567 30.96 19.13 31.60
CA GLY A 567 32.29 19.67 31.32
C GLY A 567 32.26 21.19 31.09
N GLU A 568 32.93 21.64 30.02
CA GLU A 568 32.96 23.05 29.60
C GLU A 568 31.75 23.47 28.74
N LYS A 569 30.85 22.53 28.39
CA LYS A 569 29.68 22.87 27.55
C LYS A 569 28.70 23.75 28.33
N PRO A 570 28.14 24.82 27.72
CA PRO A 570 27.10 25.63 28.34
C PRO A 570 25.85 24.76 28.57
N ALA A 571 25.30 24.79 29.78
CA ALA A 571 24.30 23.81 30.19
C ALA A 571 23.12 24.40 30.96
N GLN A 572 21.94 23.85 30.67
CA GLN A 572 20.72 24.01 31.46
C GLN A 572 20.58 22.79 32.37
N THR A 573 20.56 23.00 33.69
CA THR A 573 20.41 21.92 34.67
C THR A 573 19.04 21.98 35.34
N ILE A 574 18.33 20.87 35.36
CA ILE A 574 17.05 20.70 36.03
C ILE A 574 17.20 19.55 37.01
N SER A 575 17.00 19.84 38.29
CA SER A 575 17.12 18.88 39.38
C SER A 575 15.77 18.61 40.02
N PHE A 576 15.41 17.33 40.15
CA PHE A 576 14.16 16.86 40.74
C PHE A 576 14.40 15.96 41.95
N SER A 577 13.57 16.16 42.98
CA SER A 577 13.28 15.10 43.94
C SER A 577 12.02 14.37 43.49
N VAL A 578 12.16 13.22 42.82
CA VAL A 578 11.05 12.55 42.11
C VAL A 578 9.94 12.11 43.07
N GLY A 579 10.23 11.96 44.37
CA GLY A 579 9.22 11.69 45.40
C GLY A 579 8.44 12.92 45.90
N LYS A 580 8.80 14.12 45.45
CA LYS A 580 8.24 15.41 45.90
C LYS A 580 7.64 16.24 44.78
N VAL A 581 7.63 15.72 43.54
CA VAL A 581 7.01 16.35 42.37
C VAL A 581 6.01 15.40 41.75
N THR A 582 4.92 15.91 41.18
CA THR A 582 3.97 15.07 40.44
C THR A 582 4.56 14.67 39.08
N PRO A 583 4.09 13.56 38.46
CA PRO A 583 4.50 13.19 37.11
C PRO A 583 4.27 14.31 36.08
N GLN A 584 3.15 15.05 36.23
CA GLN A 584 2.84 16.18 35.36
C GLN A 584 3.81 17.35 35.56
N GLN A 585 4.12 17.72 36.81
CA GLN A 585 5.10 18.77 37.11
C GLN A 585 6.49 18.43 36.58
N TYR A 586 6.91 17.17 36.73
CA TYR A 586 8.16 16.66 36.18
C TYR A 586 8.18 16.80 34.65
N LYS A 587 7.12 16.35 33.97
CA LYS A 587 6.96 16.46 32.51
C LYS A 587 6.99 17.88 31.99
N GLU A 588 6.18 18.76 32.55
CA GLU A 588 6.09 20.15 32.12
C GLU A 588 7.40 20.89 32.37
N ALA A 589 8.07 20.62 33.49
CA ALA A 589 9.37 21.22 33.79
C ALA A 589 10.45 20.80 32.78
N VAL A 590 10.49 19.52 32.37
CA VAL A 590 11.42 19.06 31.33
C VAL A 590 11.10 19.78 30.01
N ILE A 591 9.87 19.68 29.51
CA ILE A 591 9.45 20.23 28.22
C ILE A 591 9.70 21.75 28.14
N ASN A 592 9.30 22.50 29.16
CA ASN A 592 9.39 23.97 29.15
C ASN A 592 10.83 24.49 29.19
N ASN A 593 11.79 23.67 29.64
CA ASN A 593 13.18 24.08 29.75
C ASN A 593 14.06 23.64 28.55
N VAL A 594 13.57 22.76 27.67
CA VAL A 594 14.32 22.33 26.48
C VAL A 594 14.64 23.52 25.55
N ALA A 595 13.70 24.44 25.38
CA ALA A 595 13.90 25.64 24.56
C ALA A 595 14.97 26.59 25.13
N SER A 596 15.19 26.56 26.45
CA SER A 596 16.15 27.43 27.14
C SER A 596 17.58 26.88 27.13
N VAL A 597 17.81 25.68 26.57
CA VAL A 597 19.15 25.09 26.48
C VAL A 597 19.99 25.88 25.46
N PRO A 598 21.21 26.33 25.81
CA PRO A 598 22.10 27.01 24.88
C PRO A 598 22.35 26.20 23.59
N ALA A 599 22.56 26.88 22.47
CA ALA A 599 22.87 26.23 21.19
C ALA A 599 24.19 25.43 21.29
N ASN A 600 24.21 24.20 20.77
CA ASN A 600 25.32 23.25 20.94
C ASN A 600 25.69 22.96 22.41
N GLY A 601 24.76 23.22 23.33
CA GLY A 601 24.92 23.05 24.78
C GLY A 601 24.47 21.68 25.28
N ALA A 602 24.23 21.59 26.59
CA ALA A 602 23.75 20.37 27.23
C ALA A 602 22.53 20.63 28.12
N LEU A 603 21.58 19.69 28.11
CA LEU A 603 20.53 19.59 29.11
C LEU A 603 20.94 18.55 30.16
N ASN A 604 21.06 18.97 31.42
CA ASN A 604 21.35 18.09 32.55
C ASN A 604 20.05 17.80 33.31
N LEU A 605 19.53 16.59 33.18
CA LEU A 605 18.37 16.09 33.91
C LEU A 605 18.83 15.29 35.12
N VAL A 606 18.76 15.90 36.31
CA VAL A 606 19.27 15.32 37.56
C VAL A 606 18.10 14.89 38.45
N THR A 607 18.10 13.64 38.90
CA THR A 607 17.10 13.12 39.83
C THR A 607 17.74 12.45 41.04
N ASP A 608 17.00 12.37 42.14
CA ASP A 608 17.39 11.68 43.37
C ASP A 608 17.20 10.15 43.32
N LYS A 609 16.40 9.65 42.37
CA LYS A 609 16.12 8.23 42.09
C LYS A 609 15.82 8.00 40.61
N PRO A 610 15.83 6.75 40.10
CA PRO A 610 15.52 6.48 38.70
C PRO A 610 14.11 6.97 38.34
N SER A 611 13.97 7.55 37.15
CA SER A 611 12.71 8.05 36.60
C SER A 611 12.58 7.60 35.13
N VAL A 612 11.64 8.21 34.40
CA VAL A 612 11.37 7.95 32.99
C VAL A 612 11.40 9.25 32.17
N ILE A 613 11.68 9.15 30.88
CA ILE A 613 11.40 10.18 29.87
C ILE A 613 10.21 9.67 29.06
N ASP A 614 9.12 10.44 28.98
CA ASP A 614 7.95 10.02 28.19
C ASP A 614 8.00 10.52 26.74
N TYR A 615 7.07 10.04 25.92
CA TYR A 615 6.98 10.35 24.50
C TYR A 615 6.93 11.86 24.21
N LYS A 616 6.18 12.65 25.00
CA LYS A 616 6.10 14.11 24.79
C LYS A 616 7.38 14.82 25.23
N MET A 617 8.08 14.31 26.24
CA MET A 617 9.42 14.79 26.56
C MET A 617 10.40 14.47 25.44
N VAL A 618 10.33 13.27 24.84
CA VAL A 618 11.15 12.89 23.68
C VAL A 618 10.83 13.75 22.46
N GLU A 619 9.57 14.08 22.19
CA GLU A 619 9.21 15.02 21.12
C GLU A 619 9.86 16.39 21.33
N ALA A 620 9.79 16.93 22.55
CA ALA A 620 10.42 18.20 22.88
C ALA A 620 11.94 18.15 22.75
N LEU A 621 12.59 17.09 23.24
CA LEU A 621 14.03 16.91 23.16
C LEU A 621 14.52 16.66 21.73
N SER A 622 13.77 15.90 20.93
CA SER A 622 14.10 15.61 19.52
C SER A 622 14.04 16.85 18.63
N ALA A 623 13.28 17.87 19.02
CA ALA A 623 13.27 19.17 18.34
C ALA A 623 14.58 19.97 18.53
N ARG A 624 15.45 19.55 19.46
CA ARG A 624 16.77 20.11 19.72
C ARG A 624 17.85 19.06 19.45
N SER A 625 18.03 18.69 18.19
CA SER A 625 19.09 17.74 17.79
C SER A 625 20.52 18.30 17.98
N ASP A 626 20.66 19.59 18.30
CA ASP A 626 21.93 20.27 18.53
C ASP A 626 22.49 20.12 19.95
N ILE A 627 21.75 19.55 20.90
CA ILE A 627 22.16 19.49 22.33
C ILE A 627 22.42 18.07 22.81
N ASP A 628 23.33 17.93 23.78
CA ASP A 628 23.46 16.68 24.54
C ASP A 628 22.40 16.62 25.64
N VAL A 629 21.89 15.42 25.96
CA VAL A 629 21.01 15.20 27.10
C VAL A 629 21.70 14.29 28.11
N ASN A 630 22.11 14.86 29.23
CA ASN A 630 22.76 14.14 30.33
C ASN A 630 21.72 13.77 31.38
N VAL A 631 21.49 12.48 31.58
CA VAL A 631 20.56 11.94 32.58
C VAL A 631 21.36 11.43 33.78
N VAL A 632 21.13 12.03 34.94
CA VAL A 632 21.88 11.75 36.18
C VAL A 632 20.93 11.31 37.28
N PHE A 633 21.18 10.15 37.89
CA PHE A 633 20.30 9.60 38.92
C PHE A 633 21.03 8.71 39.92
N ASN A 634 20.50 8.59 41.13
CA ASN A 634 21.04 7.65 42.12
C ASN A 634 20.40 6.28 41.99
N TYR A 635 21.21 5.22 41.99
CA TYR A 635 20.75 3.83 42.02
C TYR A 635 21.78 2.95 42.73
N GLY A 636 21.34 2.06 43.62
CA GLY A 636 22.23 1.14 44.33
C GLY A 636 23.35 1.82 45.14
N GLY A 637 23.09 3.00 45.71
CA GLY A 637 24.08 3.78 46.48
C GLY A 637 25.13 4.51 45.64
N LYS A 638 25.04 4.46 44.31
CA LYS A 638 25.91 5.17 43.37
C LYS A 638 25.12 6.20 42.57
N ARG A 639 25.79 7.24 42.08
CA ARG A 639 25.21 8.22 41.15
C ARG A 639 25.70 7.91 39.74
N TYR A 640 24.77 7.62 38.85
CA TYR A 640 25.07 7.34 37.45
C TYR A 640 24.81 8.56 36.58
N LYS A 641 25.61 8.70 35.52
CA LYS A 641 25.42 9.65 34.43
C LYS A 641 25.36 8.87 33.12
N VAL A 642 24.30 9.11 32.35
CA VAL A 642 24.11 8.59 31.00
C VAL A 642 24.00 9.75 30.03
N VAL A 643 24.71 9.68 28.91
CA VAL A 643 24.74 10.76 27.91
C VAL A 643 24.01 10.29 26.66
N ILE A 644 23.00 11.05 26.24
CA ILE A 644 22.40 10.95 24.91
C ILE A 644 23.05 12.05 24.07
N PRO A 645 23.92 11.71 23.10
CA PRO A 645 24.67 12.70 22.34
C PRO A 645 23.75 13.49 21.40
N ALA A 646 24.14 14.72 21.08
CA ALA A 646 23.50 15.51 20.01
C ALA A 646 23.38 14.70 18.71
N GLY A 647 22.23 14.81 18.04
CA GLY A 647 21.90 14.09 16.81
C GLY A 647 21.45 12.63 16.98
N TYR A 648 21.38 12.10 18.22
CA TYR A 648 20.90 10.74 18.48
C TYR A 648 19.39 10.59 18.22
N ASP A 649 18.96 9.47 17.62
CA ASP A 649 17.53 9.17 17.43
C ASP A 649 16.87 8.81 18.78
N MET A 650 16.31 9.80 19.46
CA MET A 650 15.69 9.62 20.77
C MET A 650 14.39 8.80 20.72
N LYS A 651 13.73 8.70 19.56
CA LYS A 651 12.52 7.87 19.42
C LYS A 651 12.86 6.38 19.50
N SER A 652 14.06 6.00 19.06
CA SER A 652 14.57 4.62 19.21
C SER A 652 14.77 4.19 20.67
N LEU A 653 14.90 5.14 21.61
CA LEU A 653 15.10 4.86 23.04
C LEU A 653 13.80 4.53 23.77
N LEU A 654 12.65 4.94 23.20
CA LEU A 654 11.34 4.67 23.77
C LEU A 654 11.05 3.17 23.73
N ASP A 655 10.43 2.68 24.79
CA ASP A 655 9.75 1.40 24.78
C ASP A 655 8.40 1.53 24.05
N LYS A 656 7.71 0.41 23.89
CA LYS A 656 6.44 0.34 23.18
C LYS A 656 5.29 1.12 23.84
N ASN A 657 5.45 1.59 25.07
CA ASN A 657 4.48 2.42 25.77
C ASN A 657 4.83 3.91 25.64
N GLY A 658 5.87 4.25 24.86
CA GLY A 658 6.34 5.62 24.70
C GLY A 658 7.11 6.13 25.91
N TYR A 659 7.78 5.27 26.69
CA TYR A 659 8.64 5.68 27.80
C TYR A 659 10.08 5.18 27.65
N CYS A 660 11.03 5.96 28.16
CA CYS A 660 12.42 5.56 28.30
C CYS A 660 12.84 5.67 29.78
N GLY A 661 12.85 4.53 30.47
CA GLY A 661 13.31 4.46 31.86
C GLY A 661 14.82 4.66 31.99
N PHE A 662 15.28 5.31 33.07
CA PHE A 662 16.69 5.66 33.26
C PHE A 662 17.62 4.43 33.36
N LEU A 663 17.15 3.34 33.96
CA LEU A 663 17.92 2.08 34.02
C LEU A 663 18.04 1.40 32.66
N ARG A 664 16.99 1.51 31.82
CA ARG A 664 17.03 1.06 30.43
C ARG A 664 18.01 1.92 29.63
N LEU A 665 17.97 3.25 29.82
CA LEU A 665 18.91 4.17 29.20
C LEU A 665 20.36 3.83 29.54
N LEU A 666 20.64 3.55 30.82
CA LEU A 666 21.94 3.09 31.29
C LEU A 666 22.37 1.76 30.65
N ALA A 667 21.44 0.82 30.46
CA ALA A 667 21.74 -0.47 29.84
C ALA A 667 22.01 -0.35 28.32
N VAL A 668 21.32 0.56 27.62
CA VAL A 668 21.42 0.74 26.17
C VAL A 668 22.63 1.57 25.76
N LEU A 669 22.86 2.70 26.44
CA LEU A 669 23.92 3.65 26.07
C LEU A 669 25.19 3.50 26.92
N GLY A 670 25.14 2.70 27.97
CA GLY A 670 26.16 2.70 29.01
C GLY A 670 26.08 3.96 29.88
N GLY A 671 26.94 4.05 30.88
CA GLY A 671 27.02 5.22 31.75
C GLY A 671 28.17 5.12 32.73
N GLU A 672 28.54 6.26 33.30
CA GLU A 672 29.64 6.39 34.25
C GLU A 672 29.11 6.71 35.65
N THR A 673 29.86 6.31 36.68
CA THR A 673 29.60 6.75 38.06
C THR A 673 30.30 8.08 38.29
N ILE A 674 29.58 9.06 38.83
CA ILE A 674 30.10 10.42 39.11
C ILE A 674 30.03 10.79 40.58
#